data_AF-A0A1Q7RL79-F1
#
_entry.id   AF-A0A1Q7RL79-F1
#
_cell.length_a   1.000
_cell.length_b   1.000
_cell.length_c   1.000
_cell.angle_alpha   90.00
_cell.angle_beta   90.00
_cell.angle_gamma   90.00
#
_symmetry.space_group_name_H-M   'P 1'
#
loop_
_entity.id
_entity.type
_entity.pdbx_description
1 polymer ?
#
loop_
_entity_poly.entity_id
_entity_poly.type
_entity_poly.pdbx_seq_one_letter_code
_entity_poly.pdbx_strand_id
1 'polypeptide(L)'
;MAALCLACPPGSGAPLSAVEAAYEEARSLRDRIDVTRARGAQSTRRGTSLADLVARYRAAREKLQSALQDGPPAGLGADDRRALDVIKRTFGKDLADEKDPAAAGAATASADAPGGADCSYDPVVLSQGPDGMKTLSERMYACFGQAARHLSFEGRRLDRLTVFGLLPVTDEPSRRKRLFLSMEPIWKALNGDDGPASPYRRLVHLSAAKMTADKTSVEAGTKDVGVDPGVVEDWLTSVLESWREIAPEQAVEPWDFAYQTGVASRRLRPVITKEILRPVNERYYKNLGADVAALNVQYDLEPREGKNPVAFTTFGARPRLQDGLWTPGEPWVFASYSIGSIDNLNELLHESGHAIHIAAIRARPAFEDWPDSDLFTEAIADIAALEMFEPAWQRRYLGASVPLADSLRAKYAGIVMDTAWALFEIRMHHNPEADPNQVWTDITQRYFRIRPHPELSWWAVRGQLIDLPGYMLNYAVGAILVADLRARLKELHGPYAEGDPAWYAWVSERLYRFGLERTSRQVIEDFLGRPVSSRALLDDLARARTSLSRERPERISGPPASSFRRASRTRRSRRSPPKSSGPKSSVCSTSGAAGEGWWWRRFWRWFSRFSSSACAGSTRCSASRRGAGVSTCSGTASWWCCSRSWTGAVPPATDPSAGTATRASASAAARRCSREIRPGRGGAALYFLTMSSSSTSNTSVAPGLMCGGAPRSP
;
A
#
# COMPACT_ATOMS: atom_id res chain seq x y z
N MET A 1 2.28 46.02 -61.89
CA MET A 1 1.71 45.02 -60.97
C MET A 1 2.76 44.71 -59.92
N ALA A 2 2.42 44.74 -58.63
CA ALA A 2 3.27 44.26 -57.55
C ALA A 2 2.55 43.07 -56.88
N ALA A 3 3.18 41.90 -56.84
CA ALA A 3 2.59 40.73 -56.22
C ALA A 3 2.81 40.80 -54.71
N LEU A 4 1.72 40.81 -53.93
CA LEU A 4 1.82 40.55 -52.49
C LEU A 4 2.09 39.06 -52.29
N CYS A 5 3.30 38.71 -51.87
CA CYS A 5 3.56 37.43 -51.23
C CYS A 5 2.85 37.42 -49.88
N LEU A 6 1.62 36.88 -49.87
CA LEU A 6 0.94 36.51 -48.63
C LEU A 6 1.77 35.44 -47.92
N ALA A 7 2.52 35.85 -46.90
CA ALA A 7 3.16 34.92 -46.00
C ALA A 7 2.08 34.06 -45.34
N CYS A 8 2.21 32.74 -45.45
CA CYS A 8 1.37 31.83 -44.65
C CYS A 8 1.60 32.16 -43.17
N PRO A 9 0.55 32.16 -42.34
CA PRO A 9 0.74 32.33 -40.90
C PRO A 9 1.67 31.22 -40.36
N PRO A 10 2.49 31.50 -39.33
CA PRO A 10 3.30 30.47 -38.69
C PRO A 10 2.39 29.33 -38.23
N GLY A 11 2.84 28.09 -38.46
CA GLY A 11 1.97 26.93 -38.53
C GLY A 11 1.07 26.76 -37.30
N SER A 12 -0.20 26.45 -37.55
CA SER A 12 -1.08 25.88 -36.53
C SER A 12 -0.51 24.53 -36.11
N GLY A 13 0.09 24.47 -34.93
CA GLY A 13 0.65 23.24 -34.35
C GLY A 13 -0.39 22.12 -34.22
N ALA A 14 0.08 20.88 -34.06
CA ALA A 14 -0.75 19.69 -34.14
C ALA A 14 -1.98 19.77 -33.20
N PRO A 15 -3.21 19.50 -33.68
CA PRO A 15 -4.39 19.53 -32.83
C PRO A 15 -4.26 18.50 -31.71
N LEU A 16 -4.71 18.83 -30.50
CA LEU A 16 -4.49 17.98 -29.31
C LEU A 16 -5.05 16.56 -29.49
N SER A 17 -6.12 16.37 -30.26
CA SER A 17 -6.64 15.04 -30.62
C SER A 17 -5.66 14.18 -31.43
N ALA A 18 -4.79 14.77 -32.26
CA ALA A 18 -3.73 14.05 -32.97
C ALA A 18 -2.56 13.70 -32.04
N VAL A 19 -2.23 14.57 -31.08
CA VAL A 19 -1.25 14.29 -30.02
C VAL A 19 -1.75 13.16 -29.12
N GLU A 20 -3.03 13.19 -28.71
CA GLU A 20 -3.68 12.13 -27.93
C GLU A 20 -3.74 10.81 -28.70
N ALA A 21 -4.09 10.80 -29.99
CA ALA A 21 -4.10 9.58 -30.80
C ALA A 21 -2.69 8.96 -30.97
N ALA A 22 -1.65 9.80 -31.13
CA ALA A 22 -0.26 9.32 -31.15
C ALA A 22 0.21 8.80 -29.78
N TYR A 23 -0.26 9.42 -28.69
CA TYR A 23 0.01 9.00 -27.32
C TYR A 23 -0.66 7.66 -27.00
N GLU A 24 -1.93 7.50 -27.34
CA GLU A 24 -2.71 6.26 -27.17
C GLU A 24 -2.04 5.09 -27.91
N GLU A 25 -1.63 5.29 -29.16
CA GLU A 25 -0.92 4.28 -29.96
C GLU A 25 0.42 3.88 -29.31
N ALA A 26 1.24 4.85 -28.90
CA ALA A 26 2.52 4.59 -28.25
C ALA A 26 2.37 3.89 -26.89
N ARG A 27 1.41 4.33 -26.06
CA ARG A 27 1.11 3.75 -24.74
C ARG A 27 0.56 2.33 -24.87
N SER A 28 -0.40 2.10 -25.75
CA SER A 28 -0.98 0.77 -26.02
C SER A 28 0.08 -0.23 -26.53
N LEU A 29 1.02 0.22 -27.36
CA LEU A 29 2.15 -0.62 -27.78
C LEU A 29 3.11 -0.92 -26.63
N ARG A 30 3.39 0.05 -25.75
CA ARG A 30 4.25 -0.15 -24.58
C ARG A 30 3.65 -1.11 -23.56
N ASP A 31 2.38 -0.93 -23.22
CA ASP A 31 1.61 -1.80 -22.32
C ASP A 31 1.67 -3.27 -22.79
N ARG A 32 1.51 -3.50 -24.11
CA ARG A 32 1.63 -4.84 -24.73
C ARG A 32 3.04 -5.41 -24.70
N ILE A 33 4.08 -4.57 -24.78
CA ILE A 33 5.49 -4.97 -24.66
C ILE A 33 5.76 -5.45 -23.23
N ASP A 34 5.39 -4.64 -22.23
CA ASP A 34 5.74 -4.90 -20.83
C ASP A 34 4.96 -6.11 -20.27
N VAL A 35 3.68 -6.28 -20.64
CA VAL A 35 2.93 -7.53 -20.37
C VAL A 35 3.57 -8.75 -21.07
N THR A 36 4.11 -8.59 -22.28
CA THR A 36 4.78 -9.70 -22.99
C THR A 36 6.09 -10.09 -22.30
N ARG A 37 6.86 -9.12 -21.82
CA ARG A 37 8.06 -9.32 -20.99
C ARG A 37 7.74 -9.97 -19.65
N ALA A 38 6.77 -9.46 -18.89
CA ALA A 38 6.35 -10.01 -17.59
C ALA A 38 5.90 -11.48 -17.67
N ARG A 39 5.24 -11.85 -18.77
CA ARG A 39 4.87 -13.24 -19.09
C ARG A 39 6.04 -14.16 -19.41
N GLY A 40 7.27 -13.65 -19.54
CA GLY A 40 8.44 -14.39 -20.02
C GLY A 40 8.31 -14.83 -21.48
N ALA A 41 7.50 -14.14 -22.29
CA ALA A 41 7.12 -14.58 -23.62
C ALA A 41 7.83 -13.78 -24.72
N GLN A 42 8.12 -14.43 -25.85
CA GLN A 42 8.64 -13.76 -27.06
C GLN A 42 7.52 -13.28 -28.00
N SER A 43 6.26 -13.49 -27.63
CA SER A 43 5.09 -13.04 -28.39
C SER A 43 3.85 -12.80 -27.52
N THR A 44 2.98 -11.93 -28.01
CA THR A 44 1.62 -11.72 -27.47
C THR A 44 0.76 -12.97 -27.65
N ARG A 45 -0.33 -13.11 -26.86
CA ARG A 45 -1.32 -14.19 -27.07
C ARG A 45 -1.96 -14.18 -28.47
N ARG A 46 -1.86 -13.08 -29.23
CA ARG A 46 -2.36 -12.92 -30.61
C ARG A 46 -1.25 -13.09 -31.68
N GLY A 47 -0.11 -13.69 -31.31
CA GLY A 47 0.96 -14.08 -32.25
C GLY A 47 1.94 -12.98 -32.67
N THR A 48 1.66 -11.69 -32.44
CA THR A 48 2.64 -10.60 -32.69
C THR A 48 3.90 -10.84 -31.86
N SER A 49 5.09 -10.83 -32.49
CA SER A 49 6.36 -11.02 -31.78
C SER A 49 6.74 -9.80 -30.95
N LEU A 50 7.61 -10.00 -29.95
CA LEU A 50 8.16 -8.91 -29.14
C LEU A 50 9.01 -7.94 -30.00
N ALA A 51 9.73 -8.45 -30.99
CA ALA A 51 10.50 -7.62 -31.93
C ALA A 51 9.58 -6.73 -32.80
N ASP A 52 8.48 -7.27 -33.32
CA ASP A 52 7.48 -6.50 -34.07
C ASP A 52 6.83 -5.40 -33.21
N LEU A 53 6.56 -5.71 -31.93
CA LEU A 53 6.02 -4.72 -31.00
C LEU A 53 7.00 -3.59 -30.75
N VAL A 54 8.27 -3.89 -30.45
CA VAL A 54 9.31 -2.88 -30.19
C VAL A 54 9.56 -2.01 -31.42
N ALA A 55 9.56 -2.59 -32.63
CA ALA A 55 9.68 -1.83 -33.88
C ALA A 55 8.49 -0.86 -34.08
N ARG A 56 7.26 -1.31 -33.84
CA ARG A 56 6.05 -0.47 -33.92
C ARG A 56 6.03 0.61 -32.84
N TYR A 57 6.43 0.27 -31.61
CA TYR A 57 6.51 1.21 -30.49
C TYR A 57 7.48 2.35 -30.80
N ARG A 58 8.67 2.06 -31.34
CA ARG A 58 9.64 3.11 -31.74
C ARG A 58 9.04 4.06 -32.78
N ALA A 59 8.38 3.55 -33.82
CA ALA A 59 7.72 4.39 -34.83
C ALA A 59 6.56 5.24 -34.25
N ALA A 60 5.73 4.66 -33.38
CA ALA A 60 4.65 5.39 -32.69
C ALA A 60 5.19 6.45 -31.73
N ARG A 61 6.30 6.15 -31.04
CA ARG A 61 7.02 7.08 -30.16
C ARG A 61 7.63 8.25 -30.94
N GLU A 62 8.22 8.00 -32.10
CA GLU A 62 8.74 9.04 -32.99
C GLU A 62 7.63 9.95 -33.52
N LYS A 63 6.50 9.36 -33.97
CA LYS A 63 5.28 10.09 -34.35
C LYS A 63 4.75 10.99 -33.23
N LEU A 64 4.68 10.48 -31.99
CA LEU A 64 4.32 11.25 -30.80
C LEU A 64 5.35 12.36 -30.51
N GLN A 65 6.64 12.09 -30.67
CA GLN A 65 7.69 13.08 -30.46
C GLN A 65 7.56 14.26 -31.43
N SER A 66 7.28 14.02 -32.71
CA SER A 66 7.00 15.08 -33.69
C SER A 66 5.74 15.87 -33.32
N ALA A 67 4.64 15.19 -32.98
CA ALA A 67 3.40 15.86 -32.58
C ALA A 67 3.53 16.72 -31.31
N LEU A 68 4.48 16.40 -30.42
CA LEU A 68 4.85 17.22 -29.26
C LEU A 68 5.82 18.38 -29.60
N GLN A 69 6.58 18.27 -30.69
CA GLN A 69 7.52 19.30 -31.17
C GLN A 69 6.84 20.38 -32.02
N ASP A 70 5.81 20.04 -32.80
CA ASP A 70 5.01 20.98 -33.59
C ASP A 70 4.26 22.03 -32.73
N GLY A 71 4.17 21.77 -31.41
CA GLY A 71 3.60 22.66 -30.42
C GLY A 71 2.07 22.60 -30.34
N PRO A 72 1.48 22.95 -29.18
CA PRO A 72 0.03 23.03 -29.06
C PRO A 72 -0.54 24.25 -29.80
N PRO A 73 -1.79 24.18 -30.29
CA PRO A 73 -2.52 25.34 -30.77
C PRO A 73 -2.63 26.43 -29.70
N ALA A 74 -2.59 27.69 -30.12
CA ALA A 74 -2.86 28.81 -29.23
C ALA A 74 -4.31 28.75 -28.70
N GLY A 75 -4.49 29.02 -27.40
CA GLY A 75 -5.83 29.14 -26.80
C GLY A 75 -6.45 27.86 -26.22
N LEU A 76 -5.68 26.79 -25.98
CA LEU A 76 -6.17 25.57 -25.29
C LEU A 76 -6.95 25.85 -23.99
N GLY A 77 -7.87 24.96 -23.63
CA GLY A 77 -8.55 24.96 -22.34
C GLY A 77 -7.63 24.66 -21.15
N ALA A 78 -8.18 24.71 -19.93
CA ALA A 78 -7.44 24.33 -18.72
C ALA A 78 -7.20 22.80 -18.67
N ASP A 79 -8.24 22.01 -18.96
CA ASP A 79 -8.13 20.55 -19.02
C ASP A 79 -7.24 20.07 -20.18
N ASP A 80 -7.28 20.75 -21.32
CA ASP A 80 -6.40 20.46 -22.47
C ASP A 80 -4.92 20.72 -22.17
N ARG A 81 -4.61 21.76 -21.39
CA ARG A 81 -3.24 21.95 -20.85
C ARG A 81 -2.87 20.80 -19.90
N ARG A 82 -3.76 20.40 -18.97
CA ARG A 82 -3.51 19.26 -18.06
C ARG A 82 -3.26 17.98 -18.86
N ALA A 83 -4.07 17.70 -19.87
CA ALA A 83 -3.92 16.54 -20.76
C ALA A 83 -2.55 16.53 -21.44
N LEU A 84 -2.17 17.64 -22.09
CA LEU A 84 -0.87 17.78 -22.74
C LEU A 84 0.32 17.65 -21.76
N ASP A 85 0.20 18.19 -20.54
CA ASP A 85 1.28 18.14 -19.55
C ASP A 85 1.40 16.77 -18.86
N VAL A 86 0.32 15.95 -18.83
CA VAL A 86 0.41 14.51 -18.50
C VAL A 86 1.11 13.77 -19.64
N ILE A 87 0.68 13.93 -20.90
CA ILE A 87 1.31 13.29 -22.07
C ILE A 87 2.82 13.56 -22.11
N LYS A 88 3.26 14.81 -21.93
CA LYS A 88 4.70 15.17 -21.88
C LYS A 88 5.44 14.48 -20.74
N ARG A 89 4.82 14.36 -19.56
CA ARG A 89 5.41 13.71 -18.38
C ARG A 89 5.61 12.22 -18.64
N THR A 90 4.57 11.53 -19.09
CA THR A 90 4.60 10.10 -19.41
C THR A 90 5.51 9.82 -20.61
N PHE A 91 5.59 10.72 -21.59
CA PHE A 91 6.56 10.63 -22.69
C PHE A 91 8.03 10.68 -22.23
N GLY A 92 8.32 11.50 -21.22
CA GLY A 92 9.67 11.64 -20.65
C GLY A 92 10.05 10.54 -19.65
N LYS A 93 9.09 10.03 -18.86
CA LYS A 93 9.31 9.02 -17.81
C LYS A 93 9.09 7.59 -18.33
N ASP A 94 7.87 7.27 -18.72
CA ASP A 94 7.40 5.88 -18.85
C ASP A 94 7.47 5.38 -20.31
N LEU A 95 7.39 6.29 -21.29
CA LEU A 95 7.64 6.03 -22.71
C LEU A 95 9.07 6.42 -23.12
N ALA A 96 10.06 6.02 -22.32
CA ALA A 96 11.47 6.15 -22.66
C ALA A 96 11.83 5.36 -23.94
N ASP A 97 12.91 5.76 -24.62
CA ASP A 97 13.40 5.09 -25.83
C ASP A 97 14.21 3.84 -25.47
N GLU A 98 13.89 2.71 -26.08
CA GLU A 98 14.55 1.41 -25.81
C GLU A 98 15.89 1.28 -26.56
N LYS A 99 16.74 2.31 -26.50
CA LYS A 99 18.07 2.29 -27.15
C LYS A 99 19.14 1.54 -26.36
N ASP A 100 18.82 1.08 -25.16
CA ASP A 100 19.74 0.30 -24.33
C ASP A 100 19.05 -0.98 -23.80
N PRO A 101 19.55 -2.19 -24.10
CA PRO A 101 19.06 -3.42 -23.49
C PRO A 101 19.16 -3.42 -21.96
N ALA A 102 20.10 -2.67 -21.39
CA ALA A 102 20.18 -2.46 -19.94
C ALA A 102 19.03 -1.57 -19.42
N ALA A 103 18.62 -0.54 -20.17
CA ALA A 103 17.53 0.36 -19.78
C ALA A 103 16.16 -0.34 -19.78
N ALA A 104 15.93 -1.30 -20.68
CA ALA A 104 14.72 -2.12 -20.69
C ALA A 104 14.57 -3.06 -19.48
N GLY A 105 15.62 -3.19 -18.65
CA GLY A 105 15.60 -3.84 -17.34
C GLY A 105 15.93 -2.91 -16.16
N ALA A 106 16.07 -1.59 -16.36
CA ALA A 106 16.59 -0.65 -15.36
C ALA A 106 15.62 -0.27 -14.22
N ALA A 107 14.60 -1.11 -13.97
CA ALA A 107 13.99 -1.25 -12.65
C ALA A 107 14.41 -2.62 -12.10
N THR A 108 15.37 -2.63 -11.17
CA THR A 108 16.05 -3.81 -10.58
C THR A 108 17.01 -4.59 -11.49
N ALA A 109 18.09 -3.95 -11.98
CA ALA A 109 19.19 -4.62 -12.71
C ALA A 109 20.60 -4.25 -12.19
N SER A 110 20.94 -4.72 -10.99
CA SER A 110 22.34 -4.75 -10.48
C SER A 110 22.64 -5.98 -9.59
N ALA A 111 21.77 -6.99 -9.59
CA ALA A 111 21.86 -8.15 -8.70
C ALA A 111 22.76 -9.30 -9.21
N ASP A 112 22.98 -9.39 -10.52
CA ASP A 112 23.59 -10.56 -11.18
C ASP A 112 24.99 -10.27 -11.76
N ALA A 113 25.80 -9.48 -11.05
CA ALA A 113 27.24 -9.51 -11.23
C ALA A 113 27.78 -10.89 -10.75
N PRO A 114 28.74 -11.53 -11.43
CA PRO A 114 29.28 -12.84 -11.01
C PRO A 114 29.99 -12.88 -9.64
N GLY A 115 30.19 -11.72 -9.01
CA GLY A 115 30.34 -11.59 -7.56
C GLY A 115 29.13 -10.83 -7.02
N GLY A 116 28.48 -11.38 -5.98
CA GLY A 116 27.32 -10.75 -5.34
C GLY A 116 27.65 -9.39 -4.72
N ALA A 117 26.62 -8.72 -4.20
CA ALA A 117 26.78 -7.41 -3.57
C ALA A 117 27.84 -7.47 -2.46
N ASP A 118 28.85 -6.60 -2.57
CA ASP A 118 29.85 -6.42 -1.53
C ASP A 118 29.19 -5.78 -0.29
N CYS A 119 28.93 -6.60 0.71
CA CYS A 119 28.31 -6.18 1.97
C CYS A 119 29.34 -5.89 3.07
N SER A 120 30.62 -5.71 2.70
CA SER A 120 31.73 -5.32 3.58
C SER A 120 32.13 -3.84 3.37
N TYR A 121 31.12 -2.96 3.33
CA TYR A 121 31.29 -1.53 3.05
C TYR A 121 31.34 -0.66 4.31
N ASP A 122 31.97 0.51 4.20
CA ASP A 122 31.90 1.57 5.21
C ASP A 122 30.73 2.54 4.88
N PRO A 123 29.69 2.64 5.74
CA PRO A 123 28.56 3.55 5.51
C PRO A 123 28.95 5.04 5.54
N VAL A 124 29.97 5.41 6.33
CA VAL A 124 30.49 6.77 6.40
C VAL A 124 31.13 7.16 5.07
N VAL A 125 31.88 6.25 4.43
CA VAL A 125 32.48 6.48 3.11
C VAL A 125 31.44 6.52 1.99
N LEU A 126 30.50 5.57 1.94
CA LEU A 126 29.47 5.57 0.89
C LEU A 126 28.51 6.75 0.98
N SER A 127 28.31 7.32 2.17
CA SER A 127 27.46 8.49 2.39
C SER A 127 28.10 9.86 2.02
N GLN A 128 29.29 9.88 1.44
CA GLN A 128 29.97 11.14 1.07
C GLN A 128 29.49 11.69 -0.28
N GLY A 129 29.52 13.02 -0.42
CA GLY A 129 29.14 13.71 -1.65
C GLY A 129 27.62 13.91 -1.82
N PRO A 130 27.20 14.56 -2.92
CA PRO A 130 25.79 14.96 -3.12
C PRO A 130 24.84 13.76 -3.25
N ASP A 131 25.28 12.67 -3.87
CA ASP A 131 24.50 11.45 -4.07
C ASP A 131 24.69 10.43 -2.94
N GLY A 132 25.44 10.75 -1.88
CA GLY A 132 25.83 9.79 -0.83
C GLY A 132 24.66 9.09 -0.13
N MET A 133 23.53 9.78 0.07
CA MET A 133 22.31 9.17 0.62
C MET A 133 21.75 8.07 -0.32
N LYS A 134 21.76 8.32 -1.63
CA LYS A 134 21.31 7.37 -2.65
C LYS A 134 22.28 6.19 -2.75
N THR A 135 23.58 6.45 -2.85
CA THR A 135 24.62 5.41 -2.91
C THR A 135 24.59 4.47 -1.71
N LEU A 136 24.36 5.01 -0.50
CA LEU A 136 24.18 4.22 0.71
C LEU A 136 22.88 3.39 0.67
N SER A 137 21.76 4.00 0.31
CA SER A 137 20.45 3.34 0.14
C SER A 137 20.51 2.16 -0.84
N GLU A 138 21.03 2.38 -2.06
CA GLU A 138 21.17 1.36 -3.10
C GLU A 138 22.06 0.18 -2.64
N ARG A 139 23.16 0.46 -1.92
CA ARG A 139 24.03 -0.59 -1.35
C ARG A 139 23.34 -1.37 -0.24
N MET A 140 22.68 -0.69 0.69
CA MET A 140 21.91 -1.32 1.77
C MET A 140 20.81 -2.22 1.19
N TYR A 141 20.09 -1.76 0.16
CA TYR A 141 19.01 -2.51 -0.47
C TYR A 141 19.50 -3.74 -1.24
N ALA A 142 20.63 -3.64 -1.94
CA ALA A 142 21.28 -4.79 -2.57
C ALA A 142 21.69 -5.86 -1.52
N CYS A 143 22.26 -5.44 -0.39
CA CYS A 143 22.64 -6.34 0.70
C CYS A 143 21.45 -6.95 1.44
N PHE A 144 20.38 -6.18 1.66
CA PHE A 144 19.08 -6.67 2.13
C PHE A 144 18.54 -7.77 1.22
N GLY A 145 18.49 -7.51 -0.10
CA GLY A 145 18.02 -8.48 -1.10
C GLY A 145 18.89 -9.74 -1.18
N GLN A 146 20.21 -9.63 -0.99
CA GLN A 146 21.10 -10.77 -0.89
C GLN A 146 20.81 -11.62 0.35
N ALA A 147 20.76 -11.01 1.54
CA ALA A 147 20.47 -11.69 2.80
C ALA A 147 19.06 -12.33 2.80
N ALA A 148 18.05 -11.59 2.37
CA ALA A 148 16.64 -12.01 2.36
C ALA A 148 16.33 -13.22 1.44
N ARG A 149 17.28 -13.65 0.60
CA ARG A 149 17.18 -14.85 -0.26
C ARG A 149 18.01 -16.05 0.24
N HIS A 150 18.79 -15.87 1.31
CA HIS A 150 19.84 -16.82 1.73
C HIS A 150 19.75 -17.23 3.21
N LEU A 151 18.55 -17.20 3.80
CA LEU A 151 18.33 -17.57 5.19
C LEU A 151 18.52 -19.09 5.36
N SER A 152 19.22 -19.49 6.41
CA SER A 152 19.56 -20.90 6.66
C SER A 152 18.73 -21.46 7.81
N PHE A 153 17.92 -22.48 7.54
CA PHE A 153 17.03 -23.09 8.53
C PHE A 153 16.88 -24.59 8.30
N GLU A 154 17.21 -25.40 9.32
CA GLU A 154 17.04 -26.87 9.32
C GLU A 154 17.59 -27.57 8.06
N GLY A 155 18.80 -27.20 7.65
CA GLY A 155 19.50 -27.75 6.48
C GLY A 155 19.01 -27.21 5.12
N ARG A 156 18.05 -26.28 5.11
CA ARG A 156 17.48 -25.68 3.90
C ARG A 156 17.83 -24.19 3.80
N ARG A 157 17.90 -23.71 2.56
CA ARG A 157 17.83 -22.27 2.24
C ARG A 157 16.37 -21.87 2.15
N LEU A 158 16.01 -20.77 2.81
CA LEU A 158 14.70 -20.11 2.75
C LEU A 158 14.89 -18.64 2.36
N ASP A 159 13.85 -18.05 1.80
CA ASP A 159 13.71 -16.60 1.66
C ASP A 159 12.89 -15.99 2.83
N ARG A 160 12.93 -14.66 2.94
CA ARG A 160 12.20 -13.85 3.94
C ARG A 160 10.69 -14.13 3.96
N LEU A 161 10.07 -14.31 2.80
CA LEU A 161 8.62 -14.50 2.68
C LEU A 161 8.22 -15.92 3.10
N THR A 162 9.01 -16.93 2.73
CA THR A 162 8.85 -18.30 3.23
C THR A 162 9.01 -18.37 4.75
N VAL A 163 9.94 -17.62 5.34
CA VAL A 163 10.04 -17.52 6.82
C VAL A 163 8.78 -16.92 7.43
N PHE A 164 8.27 -15.79 6.91
CA PHE A 164 7.02 -15.20 7.39
C PHE A 164 5.80 -16.11 7.22
N GLY A 165 5.70 -16.84 6.10
CA GLY A 165 4.62 -17.82 5.86
C GLY A 165 4.69 -19.05 6.77
N LEU A 166 5.87 -19.42 7.27
CA LEU A 166 6.06 -20.57 8.17
C LEU A 166 5.83 -20.25 9.65
N LEU A 167 6.09 -19.01 10.11
CA LEU A 167 5.85 -18.59 11.50
C LEU A 167 4.38 -18.81 11.99
N PRO A 168 3.32 -18.43 11.26
CA PRO A 168 1.93 -18.61 11.72
C PRO A 168 1.46 -20.08 11.71
N VAL A 169 2.23 -21.02 11.12
CA VAL A 169 1.85 -22.43 10.95
C VAL A 169 2.86 -23.44 11.53
N THR A 170 3.88 -22.96 12.24
CA THR A 170 4.84 -23.82 12.95
C THR A 170 4.41 -23.96 14.41
N ASP A 171 3.87 -25.12 14.80
CA ASP A 171 3.25 -25.29 16.12
C ASP A 171 4.26 -25.34 17.30
N GLU A 172 5.49 -25.79 17.06
CA GLU A 172 6.52 -25.94 18.09
C GLU A 172 7.21 -24.60 18.43
N PRO A 173 7.17 -24.09 19.68
CA PRO A 173 7.74 -22.79 20.04
C PRO A 173 9.26 -22.68 19.84
N SER A 174 10.03 -23.74 20.15
CA SER A 174 11.50 -23.71 19.98
C SER A 174 11.88 -23.59 18.50
N ARG A 175 11.08 -24.21 17.62
CA ARG A 175 11.22 -24.15 16.17
C ARG A 175 10.81 -22.79 15.61
N ARG A 176 9.74 -22.16 16.10
CA ARG A 176 9.41 -20.76 15.78
C ARG A 176 10.55 -19.81 16.16
N LYS A 177 11.14 -19.96 17.33
CA LYS A 177 12.30 -19.15 17.75
C LYS A 177 13.49 -19.31 16.80
N ARG A 178 13.89 -20.54 16.46
CA ARG A 178 14.95 -20.79 15.46
C ARG A 178 14.62 -20.18 14.09
N LEU A 179 13.37 -20.30 13.66
CA LEU A 179 12.89 -19.81 12.36
C LEU A 179 12.94 -18.28 12.29
N PHE A 180 12.49 -17.60 13.35
CA PHE A 180 12.55 -16.14 13.46
C PHE A 180 13.99 -15.63 13.50
N LEU A 181 14.85 -16.23 14.33
CA LEU A 181 16.26 -15.86 14.44
C LEU A 181 17.06 -16.13 13.16
N SER A 182 16.58 -17.00 12.24
CA SER A 182 17.23 -17.19 10.93
C SER A 182 17.22 -15.93 10.04
N MET A 183 16.46 -14.89 10.41
CA MET A 183 16.46 -13.56 9.77
C MET A 183 17.60 -12.63 10.24
N GLU A 184 18.42 -13.01 11.23
CA GLU A 184 19.56 -12.22 11.72
C GLU A 184 20.47 -11.63 10.62
N PRO A 185 20.78 -12.35 9.50
CA PRO A 185 21.57 -11.77 8.41
C PRO A 185 20.90 -10.57 7.72
N ILE A 186 19.55 -10.52 7.70
CA ILE A 186 18.81 -9.36 7.17
C ILE A 186 18.98 -8.17 8.12
N TRP A 187 18.84 -8.42 9.43
CA TRP A 187 18.92 -7.37 10.45
C TRP A 187 20.29 -6.69 10.43
N LYS A 188 21.36 -7.48 10.32
CA LYS A 188 22.74 -6.99 10.19
C LYS A 188 23.01 -6.26 8.87
N ALA A 189 22.38 -6.65 7.76
CA ALA A 189 22.54 -5.96 6.48
C ALA A 189 21.99 -4.51 6.48
N LEU A 190 21.07 -4.21 7.41
CA LEU A 190 20.47 -2.87 7.59
C LEU A 190 21.12 -2.09 8.72
N ASN A 191 21.23 -2.70 9.91
CA ASN A 191 21.63 -1.98 11.13
C ASN A 191 23.08 -2.24 11.55
N GLY A 192 23.82 -3.12 10.85
CA GLY A 192 25.20 -3.46 11.17
C GLY A 192 25.34 -4.15 12.53
N ASP A 193 26.09 -3.51 13.42
CA ASP A 193 26.28 -3.88 14.83
C ASP A 193 25.37 -3.09 15.80
N ASP A 194 24.46 -2.28 15.25
CA ASP A 194 23.65 -1.27 15.96
C ASP A 194 24.48 -0.15 16.64
N GLY A 195 25.74 0.00 16.29
CA GLY A 195 26.58 1.10 16.77
C GLY A 195 26.20 2.45 16.14
N PRO A 196 26.83 3.56 16.58
CA PRO A 196 26.66 4.89 15.96
C PRO A 196 27.06 4.95 14.48
N ALA A 197 27.83 3.96 13.98
CA ALA A 197 28.20 3.80 12.58
C ALA A 197 27.17 2.98 11.76
N SER A 198 26.04 2.57 12.35
CA SER A 198 24.98 1.79 11.70
C SER A 198 24.58 2.40 10.34
N PRO A 199 24.48 1.58 9.26
CA PRO A 199 24.04 2.05 7.96
C PRO A 199 22.65 2.70 8.01
N TYR A 200 21.73 2.13 8.79
CA TYR A 200 20.38 2.67 8.96
C TYR A 200 20.36 4.01 9.70
N ARG A 201 21.03 4.12 10.86
CA ARG A 201 21.13 5.39 11.60
C ARG A 201 21.69 6.48 10.67
N ARG A 202 22.77 6.16 9.95
CA ARG A 202 23.41 7.05 8.95
C ARG A 202 22.45 7.48 7.83
N LEU A 203 21.65 6.56 7.28
CA LEU A 203 20.66 6.87 6.25
C LEU A 203 19.54 7.79 6.79
N VAL A 204 19.04 7.53 8.00
CA VAL A 204 18.00 8.36 8.65
C VAL A 204 18.49 9.78 8.91
N HIS A 205 19.73 9.99 9.37
CA HIS A 205 20.29 11.35 9.51
C HIS A 205 20.28 12.13 8.18
N LEU A 206 20.66 11.48 7.07
CA LEU A 206 20.69 12.10 5.74
C LEU A 206 19.27 12.40 5.24
N SER A 207 18.34 11.47 5.44
CA SER A 207 16.92 11.63 5.11
C SER A 207 16.29 12.78 5.89
N ALA A 208 16.43 12.81 7.21
CA ALA A 208 15.87 13.87 8.07
C ALA A 208 16.50 15.26 7.77
N ALA A 209 17.81 15.31 7.50
CA ALA A 209 18.47 16.55 7.07
C ALA A 209 17.94 17.05 5.71
N LYS A 210 17.73 16.15 4.75
CA LYS A 210 17.11 16.46 3.45
C LYS A 210 15.66 16.93 3.62
N MET A 211 14.84 16.21 4.40
CA MET A 211 13.45 16.60 4.67
C MET A 211 13.36 18.00 5.30
N THR A 212 14.27 18.31 6.24
CA THR A 212 14.39 19.63 6.87
C THR A 212 14.73 20.72 5.85
N ALA A 213 15.67 20.46 4.93
CA ALA A 213 16.07 21.40 3.88
C ALA A 213 14.94 21.64 2.86
N ASP A 214 14.24 20.58 2.46
CA ASP A 214 13.11 20.60 1.53
C ASP A 214 11.80 21.11 2.19
N LYS A 215 11.79 21.29 3.51
CA LYS A 215 10.64 21.69 4.34
C LYS A 215 9.44 20.73 4.23
N THR A 216 9.76 19.44 4.25
CA THR A 216 8.81 18.33 4.22
C THR A 216 9.01 17.45 5.46
N SER A 217 8.17 16.42 5.62
CA SER A 217 8.28 15.39 6.65
C SER A 217 7.85 14.03 6.07
N VAL A 218 7.98 12.96 6.85
CA VAL A 218 7.50 11.62 6.49
C VAL A 218 6.01 11.65 6.14
N GLU A 219 5.22 12.35 6.94
CA GLU A 219 3.76 12.46 6.85
C GLU A 219 3.27 13.36 5.70
N ALA A 220 4.15 14.11 5.05
CA ALA A 220 3.77 15.15 4.09
C ALA A 220 3.04 14.64 2.85
N GLY A 221 3.30 13.40 2.41
CA GLY A 221 2.63 12.76 1.26
C GLY A 221 1.13 12.48 1.49
N THR A 222 0.68 12.43 2.74
CA THR A 222 -0.74 12.16 3.07
C THR A 222 -1.69 13.27 2.60
N LYS A 223 -1.16 14.46 2.27
CA LYS A 223 -1.90 15.61 1.69
C LYS A 223 -2.56 15.29 0.35
N ASP A 224 -1.96 14.39 -0.43
CA ASP A 224 -2.41 14.06 -1.79
C ASP A 224 -3.67 13.16 -1.81
N VAL A 225 -4.06 12.62 -0.64
CA VAL A 225 -5.38 12.01 -0.37
C VAL A 225 -6.23 12.83 0.61
N GLY A 226 -5.86 14.08 0.87
CA GLY A 226 -6.65 15.01 1.69
C GLY A 226 -6.50 14.86 3.21
N VAL A 227 -5.53 14.09 3.68
CA VAL A 227 -5.20 13.96 5.11
C VAL A 227 -4.24 15.09 5.54
N ASP A 228 -4.43 15.60 6.75
CA ASP A 228 -3.50 16.54 7.38
C ASP A 228 -2.33 15.76 8.02
N PRO A 229 -1.07 16.01 7.65
CA PRO A 229 0.10 15.42 8.33
C PRO A 229 0.05 15.53 9.85
N GLY A 230 -0.49 16.64 10.38
CA GLY A 230 -0.52 16.93 11.81
C GLY A 230 -1.40 15.99 12.66
N VAL A 231 -2.23 15.14 12.04
CA VAL A 231 -3.04 14.13 12.76
C VAL A 231 -2.56 12.69 12.56
N VAL A 232 -1.47 12.48 11.81
CA VAL A 232 -1.04 11.13 11.40
C VAL A 232 -0.53 10.29 12.56
N GLU A 233 0.42 10.77 13.39
CA GLU A 233 0.90 9.99 14.55
C GLU A 233 -0.24 9.69 15.56
N ASP A 234 -1.16 10.64 15.78
CA ASP A 234 -2.36 10.44 16.61
C ASP A 234 -3.27 9.33 16.05
N TRP A 235 -3.43 9.24 14.73
CA TRP A 235 -4.16 8.14 14.09
C TRP A 235 -3.43 6.81 14.22
N LEU A 236 -2.14 6.74 13.92
CA LEU A 236 -1.34 5.50 14.04
C LEU A 236 -1.39 4.96 15.48
N THR A 237 -1.16 5.83 16.46
CA THR A 237 -1.18 5.44 17.88
C THR A 237 -2.58 5.05 18.37
N SER A 238 -3.65 5.69 17.88
CA SER A 238 -5.05 5.31 18.16
C SER A 238 -5.39 3.91 17.63
N VAL A 239 -4.93 3.58 16.42
CA VAL A 239 -5.10 2.23 15.82
C VAL A 239 -4.34 1.19 16.64
N LEU A 240 -3.12 1.52 17.09
CA LEU A 240 -2.25 0.62 17.85
C LEU A 240 -2.75 0.37 19.30
N GLU A 241 -3.28 1.37 20.02
CA GLU A 241 -3.95 1.11 21.31
C GLU A 241 -5.28 0.33 21.10
N SER A 242 -6.01 0.58 20.00
CA SER A 242 -7.24 -0.19 19.69
C SER A 242 -6.95 -1.66 19.40
N TRP A 243 -5.81 -1.97 18.78
CA TRP A 243 -5.30 -3.34 18.65
C TRP A 243 -4.97 -3.96 20.02
N ARG A 244 -4.28 -3.19 20.88
CA ARG A 244 -3.89 -3.61 22.23
C ARG A 244 -5.08 -3.97 23.13
N GLU A 245 -6.22 -3.28 22.96
CA GLU A 245 -7.46 -3.61 23.66
C GLU A 245 -8.07 -4.96 23.25
N ILE A 246 -7.91 -5.39 22.00
CA ILE A 246 -8.44 -6.68 21.52
C ILE A 246 -7.42 -7.82 21.63
N ALA A 247 -6.12 -7.50 21.72
CA ALA A 247 -5.04 -8.45 21.97
C ALA A 247 -5.14 -9.08 23.37
N PRO A 248 -4.76 -10.36 23.56
CA PRO A 248 -4.71 -10.98 24.89
C PRO A 248 -3.78 -10.24 25.86
N GLU A 249 -4.09 -10.27 27.16
CA GLU A 249 -3.29 -9.60 28.21
C GLU A 249 -1.92 -10.24 28.44
N GLN A 250 -1.77 -11.53 28.10
CA GLN A 250 -0.51 -12.26 28.21
C GLN A 250 0.51 -11.74 27.19
N ALA A 251 1.67 -11.30 27.69
CA ALA A 251 2.80 -10.92 26.84
C ALA A 251 3.38 -12.12 26.08
N VAL A 252 3.75 -11.90 24.81
CA VAL A 252 4.25 -12.93 23.88
C VAL A 252 5.67 -12.62 23.39
N GLU A 253 6.36 -13.63 22.89
CA GLU A 253 7.65 -13.46 22.22
C GLU A 253 7.45 -12.95 20.77
N PRO A 254 8.44 -12.25 20.16
CA PRO A 254 8.34 -11.81 18.76
C PRO A 254 8.03 -12.94 17.77
N TRP A 255 8.66 -14.11 17.97
CA TRP A 255 8.44 -15.32 17.16
C TRP A 255 7.11 -16.02 17.41
N ASP A 256 6.37 -15.65 18.47
CA ASP A 256 5.06 -16.20 18.79
C ASP A 256 3.90 -15.29 18.33
N PHE A 257 4.13 -14.01 18.05
CA PHE A 257 3.10 -13.06 17.61
C PHE A 257 2.33 -13.54 16.37
N ALA A 258 3.03 -13.88 15.29
CA ALA A 258 2.40 -14.37 14.05
C ALA A 258 1.64 -15.70 14.26
N TYR A 259 2.09 -16.54 15.19
CA TYR A 259 1.38 -17.77 15.56
C TYR A 259 0.13 -17.48 16.40
N GLN A 260 0.15 -16.47 17.26
CA GLN A 260 -1.02 -16.02 18.03
C GLN A 260 -2.09 -15.40 17.13
N THR A 261 -1.72 -14.66 16.09
CA THR A 261 -2.67 -14.01 15.16
C THR A 261 -3.14 -14.94 14.04
N GLY A 262 -2.28 -15.85 13.54
CA GLY A 262 -2.55 -16.79 12.45
C GLY A 262 -3.58 -17.90 12.72
N VAL A 263 -4.48 -17.73 13.70
CA VAL A 263 -5.54 -18.69 14.04
C VAL A 263 -6.49 -18.91 12.86
N ALA A 264 -6.87 -17.85 12.15
CA ALA A 264 -7.70 -17.97 10.94
C ALA A 264 -6.96 -18.74 9.83
N SER A 265 -5.69 -18.41 9.59
CA SER A 265 -4.82 -19.08 8.61
C SER A 265 -4.74 -20.59 8.88
N ARG A 266 -4.50 -21.01 10.14
CA ARG A 266 -4.47 -22.43 10.52
C ARG A 266 -5.82 -23.13 10.37
N ARG A 267 -6.94 -22.47 10.71
CA ARG A 267 -8.29 -23.07 10.63
C ARG A 267 -8.88 -23.12 9.22
N LEU A 268 -8.54 -22.17 8.34
CA LEU A 268 -9.06 -22.11 6.97
C LEU A 268 -8.16 -22.80 5.94
N ARG A 269 -6.90 -23.12 6.28
CA ARG A 269 -5.97 -23.90 5.44
C ARG A 269 -6.56 -25.19 4.83
N PRO A 270 -7.46 -25.97 5.49
CA PRO A 270 -8.07 -27.15 4.88
C PRO A 270 -9.07 -26.85 3.74
N VAL A 271 -9.55 -25.61 3.62
CA VAL A 271 -10.50 -25.19 2.57
C VAL A 271 -9.93 -24.15 1.60
N ILE A 272 -8.89 -23.41 1.98
CA ILE A 272 -8.16 -22.49 1.09
C ILE A 272 -6.93 -23.20 0.53
N THR A 273 -7.14 -24.10 -0.43
CA THR A 273 -6.08 -24.73 -1.21
C THR A 273 -5.74 -23.88 -2.45
N LYS A 274 -4.66 -24.21 -3.19
CA LYS A 274 -4.28 -23.46 -4.40
C LYS A 274 -5.39 -23.46 -5.45
N GLU A 275 -6.04 -24.61 -5.59
CA GLU A 275 -7.03 -24.91 -6.63
C GLU A 275 -8.30 -24.08 -6.49
N ILE A 276 -8.63 -23.61 -5.28
CA ILE A 276 -9.85 -22.82 -5.03
C ILE A 276 -9.62 -21.30 -5.16
N LEU A 277 -8.37 -20.83 -5.15
CA LEU A 277 -8.06 -19.38 -5.13
C LEU A 277 -8.75 -18.64 -6.28
N ARG A 278 -8.48 -19.10 -7.51
CA ARG A 278 -9.05 -18.50 -8.72
C ARG A 278 -10.57 -18.71 -8.85
N PRO A 279 -11.13 -19.94 -8.70
CA PRO A 279 -12.58 -20.13 -8.73
C PRO A 279 -13.37 -19.32 -7.68
N VAL A 280 -12.83 -19.11 -6.48
CA VAL A 280 -13.47 -18.26 -5.46
C VAL A 280 -13.41 -16.79 -5.83
N ASN A 281 -12.25 -16.31 -6.31
CA ASN A 281 -12.09 -14.94 -6.81
C ASN A 281 -13.05 -14.62 -7.97
N GLU A 282 -13.07 -15.46 -9.02
CA GLU A 282 -13.95 -15.29 -10.18
C GLU A 282 -15.43 -15.31 -9.76
N ARG A 283 -15.82 -16.22 -8.86
CA ARG A 283 -17.19 -16.32 -8.33
C ARG A 283 -17.59 -15.12 -7.47
N TYR A 284 -16.69 -14.57 -6.67
CA TYR A 284 -16.97 -13.41 -5.82
C TYR A 284 -17.20 -12.15 -6.67
N TYR A 285 -16.29 -11.84 -7.58
CA TYR A 285 -16.43 -10.64 -8.41
C TYR A 285 -17.58 -10.74 -9.42
N LYS A 286 -17.86 -11.93 -9.98
CA LYS A 286 -19.09 -12.18 -10.74
C LYS A 286 -20.37 -11.89 -9.93
N ASN A 287 -20.39 -12.25 -8.64
CA ASN A 287 -21.50 -11.93 -7.73
C ASN A 287 -21.59 -10.43 -7.36
N LEU A 288 -20.51 -9.66 -7.53
CA LEU A 288 -20.48 -8.20 -7.41
C LEU A 288 -20.84 -7.46 -8.72
N GLY A 289 -21.21 -8.20 -9.79
CA GLY A 289 -21.48 -7.66 -11.12
C GLY A 289 -20.22 -7.42 -11.97
N ALA A 290 -19.04 -7.68 -11.43
CA ALA A 290 -17.75 -7.60 -12.12
C ALA A 290 -17.33 -9.00 -12.61
N ASP A 291 -18.01 -9.54 -13.63
CA ASP A 291 -17.58 -10.78 -14.26
C ASP A 291 -16.22 -10.58 -14.96
N VAL A 292 -15.15 -11.06 -14.32
CA VAL A 292 -13.77 -10.82 -14.77
C VAL A 292 -13.48 -11.36 -16.18
N ALA A 293 -14.21 -12.39 -16.64
CA ALA A 293 -14.08 -12.88 -18.00
C ALA A 293 -14.78 -11.94 -19.01
N ALA A 294 -15.95 -11.40 -18.67
CA ALA A 294 -16.62 -10.37 -19.48
C ALA A 294 -15.87 -9.03 -19.49
N LEU A 295 -15.14 -8.71 -18.41
CA LEU A 295 -14.24 -7.56 -18.29
C LEU A 295 -12.86 -7.79 -18.94
N ASN A 296 -12.66 -8.93 -19.64
CA ASN A 296 -11.43 -9.28 -20.35
C ASN A 296 -10.16 -9.32 -19.46
N VAL A 297 -10.32 -9.57 -18.15
CA VAL A 297 -9.21 -9.69 -17.19
C VAL A 297 -8.42 -10.97 -17.47
N GLN A 298 -7.11 -10.84 -17.49
CA GLN A 298 -6.18 -11.91 -17.78
C GLN A 298 -5.34 -12.26 -16.55
N TYR A 299 -5.03 -13.54 -16.39
CA TYR A 299 -4.35 -14.08 -15.23
C TYR A 299 -3.07 -14.84 -15.63
N ASP A 300 -1.99 -14.59 -14.89
CA ASP A 300 -0.74 -15.36 -14.90
C ASP A 300 -0.34 -15.66 -13.44
N LEU A 301 -0.88 -16.75 -12.88
CA LEU A 301 -0.79 -17.09 -11.45
C LEU A 301 0.23 -18.19 -11.12
N GLU A 302 0.77 -18.86 -12.14
CA GLU A 302 1.65 -20.02 -11.95
C GLU A 302 3.10 -19.59 -11.70
N PRO A 303 3.81 -20.17 -10.71
CA PRO A 303 5.22 -19.90 -10.47
C PRO A 303 6.07 -20.50 -11.59
N ARG A 304 7.10 -19.77 -12.02
CA ARG A 304 8.13 -20.22 -12.96
C ARG A 304 9.45 -19.50 -12.67
N GLU A 305 10.55 -20.08 -13.15
CA GLU A 305 11.86 -19.41 -13.19
C GLU A 305 11.78 -18.05 -13.92
N GLY A 306 12.53 -17.07 -13.42
CA GLY A 306 12.61 -15.71 -13.98
C GLY A 306 11.36 -14.82 -13.81
N LYS A 307 10.24 -15.33 -13.30
CA LYS A 307 9.03 -14.53 -13.05
C LYS A 307 9.18 -13.67 -11.80
N ASN A 308 8.58 -12.47 -11.82
CA ASN A 308 8.44 -11.64 -10.63
C ASN A 308 7.69 -12.42 -9.51
N PRO A 309 8.28 -12.60 -8.32
CA PRO A 309 7.62 -13.28 -7.20
C PRO A 309 6.59 -12.38 -6.49
N VAL A 310 6.60 -11.08 -6.75
CA VAL A 310 5.61 -10.11 -6.26
C VAL A 310 4.35 -10.19 -7.12
N ALA A 311 3.17 -10.18 -6.48
CA ALA A 311 1.91 -10.00 -7.19
C ALA A 311 1.74 -8.54 -7.63
N PHE A 312 1.17 -8.33 -8.82
CA PHE A 312 0.90 -6.99 -9.34
C PHE A 312 -0.12 -7.05 -10.48
N THR A 313 -0.76 -5.90 -10.73
CA THR A 313 -1.73 -5.73 -11.81
C THR A 313 -1.29 -4.61 -12.74
N THR A 314 -1.53 -4.77 -14.05
CA THR A 314 -1.14 -3.78 -15.06
C THR A 314 -2.04 -3.81 -16.29
N PHE A 315 -1.84 -2.85 -17.18
CA PHE A 315 -2.53 -2.73 -18.46
C PHE A 315 -1.86 -3.60 -19.51
N GLY A 316 -2.60 -4.51 -20.16
CA GLY A 316 -2.23 -5.09 -21.45
C GLY A 316 -2.89 -4.38 -22.65
N ALA A 317 -4.02 -3.72 -22.39
CA ALA A 317 -4.62 -2.68 -23.21
C ALA A 317 -5.54 -1.81 -22.32
N ARG A 318 -5.70 -0.52 -22.66
CA ARG A 318 -6.60 0.41 -21.97
C ARG A 318 -8.02 0.34 -22.54
N PRO A 319 -9.06 0.64 -21.74
CA PRO A 319 -10.41 0.88 -22.28
C PRO A 319 -10.40 2.17 -23.09
N ARG A 320 -10.95 2.16 -24.31
CA ARG A 320 -10.89 3.32 -25.23
C ARG A 320 -12.23 3.60 -25.89
N LEU A 321 -12.53 4.88 -26.11
CA LEU A 321 -13.74 5.33 -26.81
C LEU A 321 -13.53 5.29 -28.34
N GLN A 322 -14.08 4.26 -28.99
CA GLN A 322 -14.02 4.10 -30.43
C GLN A 322 -15.43 4.18 -31.04
N ASP A 323 -15.62 5.02 -32.04
CA ASP A 323 -16.90 5.18 -32.77
C ASP A 323 -18.11 5.48 -31.85
N GLY A 324 -17.86 6.16 -30.73
CA GLY A 324 -18.86 6.48 -29.70
C GLY A 324 -19.12 5.36 -28.68
N LEU A 325 -18.45 4.21 -28.80
CA LEU A 325 -18.59 3.05 -27.92
C LEU A 325 -17.30 2.79 -27.12
N TRP A 326 -17.43 2.44 -25.85
CA TRP A 326 -16.28 2.05 -25.03
C TRP A 326 -15.87 0.60 -25.32
N THR A 327 -14.70 0.44 -25.92
CA THR A 327 -14.01 -0.84 -26.01
C THR A 327 -13.47 -1.24 -24.63
N PRO A 328 -13.56 -2.52 -24.23
CA PRO A 328 -12.96 -2.99 -22.98
C PRO A 328 -11.43 -2.97 -23.08
N GLY A 329 -10.77 -2.70 -21.97
CA GLY A 329 -9.32 -2.91 -21.85
C GLY A 329 -8.96 -4.40 -21.84
N GLU A 330 -7.69 -4.69 -21.57
CA GLU A 330 -7.19 -6.03 -21.28
C GLU A 330 -6.33 -5.93 -20.00
N PRO A 331 -6.95 -5.92 -18.79
CA PRO A 331 -6.22 -5.90 -17.53
C PRO A 331 -5.46 -7.22 -17.31
N TRP A 332 -4.27 -7.17 -16.73
CA TRP A 332 -3.43 -8.34 -16.46
C TRP A 332 -3.02 -8.42 -15.00
N VAL A 333 -3.45 -9.49 -14.32
CA VAL A 333 -3.05 -9.88 -12.97
C VAL A 333 -1.92 -10.91 -13.02
N PHE A 334 -0.81 -10.60 -12.35
CA PHE A 334 0.33 -11.49 -12.15
C PHE A 334 0.45 -11.86 -10.67
N ALA A 335 0.65 -13.14 -10.36
CA ALA A 335 1.06 -13.63 -9.03
C ALA A 335 1.75 -15.00 -9.16
N SER A 336 2.29 -15.56 -8.09
CA SER A 336 3.10 -16.80 -8.13
C SER A 336 2.69 -17.81 -7.05
N TYR A 337 1.53 -18.47 -7.21
CA TYR A 337 0.98 -19.37 -6.19
C TYR A 337 1.50 -20.79 -6.28
N SER A 338 2.31 -21.18 -5.28
CA SER A 338 2.75 -22.57 -5.04
C SER A 338 1.83 -23.33 -4.07
N ILE A 339 1.07 -22.61 -3.23
CA ILE A 339 0.13 -23.12 -2.23
C ILE A 339 -1.14 -22.26 -2.19
N GLY A 340 -2.12 -22.66 -1.38
CA GLY A 340 -3.20 -21.79 -0.93
C GLY A 340 -3.02 -21.38 0.53
N SER A 341 -3.37 -20.14 0.83
CA SER A 341 -3.49 -19.58 2.19
C SER A 341 -4.52 -18.45 2.20
N ILE A 342 -4.93 -18.01 3.39
CA ILE A 342 -5.78 -16.82 3.55
C ILE A 342 -5.15 -15.58 2.90
N ASP A 343 -3.82 -15.47 2.98
CA ASP A 343 -3.04 -14.36 2.45
C ASP A 343 -2.96 -14.41 0.92
N ASN A 344 -2.75 -15.60 0.33
CA ASN A 344 -2.79 -15.79 -1.13
C ASN A 344 -4.18 -15.52 -1.72
N LEU A 345 -5.25 -15.79 -0.97
CA LEU A 345 -6.61 -15.47 -1.38
C LEU A 345 -6.89 -13.96 -1.29
N ASN A 346 -6.44 -13.28 -0.24
CA ASN A 346 -6.61 -11.83 -0.12
C ASN A 346 -5.84 -11.08 -1.21
N GLU A 347 -4.61 -11.50 -1.50
CA GLU A 347 -3.78 -10.95 -2.56
C GLU A 347 -4.45 -11.12 -3.94
N LEU A 348 -4.91 -12.32 -4.31
CA LEU A 348 -5.59 -12.52 -5.60
C LEU A 348 -6.90 -11.71 -5.72
N LEU A 349 -7.60 -11.51 -4.60
CA LEU A 349 -8.77 -10.64 -4.55
C LEU A 349 -8.38 -9.17 -4.73
N HIS A 350 -7.32 -8.71 -4.07
CA HIS A 350 -6.76 -7.36 -4.16
C HIS A 350 -6.34 -7.04 -5.61
N GLU A 351 -5.51 -7.88 -6.23
CA GLU A 351 -5.10 -7.73 -7.63
C GLU A 351 -6.28 -7.76 -8.61
N SER A 352 -7.29 -8.60 -8.35
CA SER A 352 -8.51 -8.59 -9.16
C SER A 352 -9.34 -7.31 -8.96
N GLY A 353 -9.27 -6.68 -7.78
CA GLY A 353 -9.82 -5.35 -7.52
C GLY A 353 -9.15 -4.27 -8.35
N HIS A 354 -7.81 -4.28 -8.43
CA HIS A 354 -7.02 -3.45 -9.36
C HIS A 354 -7.44 -3.67 -10.82
N ALA A 355 -7.60 -4.93 -11.25
CA ALA A 355 -8.00 -5.26 -12.62
C ALA A 355 -9.41 -4.75 -12.97
N ILE A 356 -10.31 -4.75 -11.99
CA ILE A 356 -11.69 -4.26 -12.10
C ILE A 356 -11.73 -2.72 -12.09
N HIS A 357 -10.82 -2.05 -11.36
CA HIS A 357 -10.59 -0.61 -11.49
C HIS A 357 -10.16 -0.25 -12.92
N ILE A 358 -9.12 -0.92 -13.47
CA ILE A 358 -8.68 -0.71 -14.87
C ILE A 358 -9.84 -0.93 -15.86
N ALA A 359 -10.62 -2.00 -15.71
CA ALA A 359 -11.75 -2.29 -16.59
C ALA A 359 -12.87 -1.23 -16.54
N ALA A 360 -12.93 -0.43 -15.48
CA ALA A 360 -13.92 0.62 -15.26
C ALA A 360 -13.49 2.03 -15.73
N ILE A 361 -12.22 2.29 -16.05
CA ILE A 361 -11.73 3.63 -16.48
C ILE A 361 -12.42 4.09 -17.77
N ARG A 362 -12.96 5.31 -17.79
CA ARG A 362 -13.70 5.94 -18.91
C ARG A 362 -13.26 7.41 -19.07
N ALA A 363 -11.99 7.62 -19.40
CA ALA A 363 -11.36 8.95 -19.52
C ALA A 363 -10.72 9.15 -20.91
N ARG A 364 -10.49 10.40 -21.33
CA ARG A 364 -9.77 10.71 -22.59
C ARG A 364 -8.34 10.11 -22.56
N PRO A 365 -7.69 9.84 -23.71
CA PRO A 365 -6.39 9.14 -23.76
C PRO A 365 -5.32 9.69 -22.80
N ALA A 366 -5.20 11.02 -22.67
CA ALA A 366 -4.26 11.64 -21.75
C ALA A 366 -4.47 11.27 -20.26
N PHE A 367 -5.64 10.74 -19.90
CA PHE A 367 -6.08 10.42 -18.54
C PHE A 367 -6.47 8.93 -18.36
N GLU A 368 -6.18 8.05 -19.32
CA GLU A 368 -6.47 6.60 -19.26
C GLU A 368 -5.55 5.79 -18.29
N ASP A 369 -4.59 6.42 -17.64
CA ASP A 369 -3.87 5.81 -16.51
C ASP A 369 -4.66 5.96 -15.21
N TRP A 370 -4.40 5.08 -14.25
CA TRP A 370 -4.81 5.28 -12.86
C TRP A 370 -3.81 6.21 -12.14
N PRO A 371 -4.15 6.76 -10.96
CA PRO A 371 -3.14 7.38 -10.09
C PRO A 371 -2.19 6.30 -9.56
N ASP A 372 -1.15 6.00 -10.34
CA ASP A 372 -0.19 4.91 -10.12
C ASP A 372 0.57 5.06 -8.79
N SER A 373 0.69 3.93 -8.07
CA SER A 373 1.47 3.79 -6.84
C SER A 373 1.09 4.77 -5.71
N ASP A 374 -0.15 5.26 -5.70
CA ASP A 374 -0.66 6.17 -4.67
C ASP A 374 -1.55 5.47 -3.62
N LEU A 375 -1.78 6.19 -2.51
CA LEU A 375 -2.62 5.76 -1.39
C LEU A 375 -4.06 5.38 -1.78
N PHE A 376 -4.58 5.85 -2.90
CA PHE A 376 -5.97 5.67 -3.33
C PHE A 376 -6.16 4.47 -4.25
N THR A 377 -5.24 4.23 -5.20
CA THR A 377 -5.28 3.06 -6.08
C THR A 377 -5.18 1.77 -5.26
N GLU A 378 -4.24 1.68 -4.32
CA GLU A 378 -4.15 0.54 -3.39
C GLU A 378 -5.39 0.42 -2.50
N ALA A 379 -5.95 1.56 -2.05
CA ALA A 379 -7.15 1.55 -1.22
C ALA A 379 -8.41 1.11 -1.97
N ILE A 380 -8.47 1.32 -3.30
CA ILE A 380 -9.59 0.88 -4.15
C ILE A 380 -9.67 -0.64 -4.24
N ALA A 381 -8.53 -1.33 -4.38
CA ALA A 381 -8.47 -2.78 -4.49
C ALA A 381 -8.99 -3.48 -3.22
N ASP A 382 -8.58 -2.99 -2.05
CA ASP A 382 -8.95 -3.55 -0.75
C ASP A 382 -10.42 -3.30 -0.34
N ILE A 383 -11.19 -2.46 -1.06
CA ILE A 383 -12.63 -2.24 -0.82
C ILE A 383 -13.40 -3.56 -0.86
N ALA A 384 -13.12 -4.39 -1.87
CA ALA A 384 -13.77 -5.67 -2.08
C ALA A 384 -13.00 -6.83 -1.45
N ALA A 385 -11.66 -6.80 -1.45
CA ALA A 385 -10.85 -7.88 -0.91
C ALA A 385 -11.06 -8.07 0.61
N LEU A 386 -11.01 -7.00 1.41
CA LEU A 386 -11.09 -7.09 2.87
C LEU A 386 -12.45 -7.55 3.43
N GLU A 387 -13.47 -7.74 2.58
CA GLU A 387 -14.70 -8.46 2.96
C GLU A 387 -14.45 -9.95 3.20
N MET A 388 -13.37 -10.55 2.70
CA MET A 388 -13.10 -11.99 2.88
C MET A 388 -12.85 -12.41 4.33
N PHE A 389 -12.58 -11.44 5.20
CA PHE A 389 -12.47 -11.66 6.64
C PHE A 389 -13.85 -11.69 7.34
N GLU A 390 -14.94 -11.25 6.70
CA GLU A 390 -16.27 -11.38 7.29
C GLU A 390 -16.71 -12.85 7.36
N PRO A 391 -17.10 -13.38 8.54
CA PRO A 391 -17.53 -14.78 8.65
C PRO A 391 -18.71 -15.15 7.74
N ALA A 392 -19.52 -14.19 7.32
CA ALA A 392 -20.60 -14.39 6.34
C ALA A 392 -20.04 -14.65 4.92
N TRP A 393 -19.08 -13.82 4.46
CA TRP A 393 -18.34 -14.05 3.22
C TRP A 393 -17.69 -15.45 3.24
N GLN A 394 -17.00 -15.79 4.32
CA GLN A 394 -16.32 -17.08 4.47
C GLN A 394 -17.29 -18.26 4.32
N ARG A 395 -18.41 -18.26 5.06
CA ARG A 395 -19.45 -19.32 4.92
C ARG A 395 -19.96 -19.44 3.50
N ARG A 396 -20.23 -18.31 2.83
CA ARG A 396 -20.77 -18.29 1.48
C ARG A 396 -19.77 -18.79 0.43
N TYR A 397 -18.52 -18.32 0.49
CA TYR A 397 -17.54 -18.53 -0.57
C TYR A 397 -16.64 -19.74 -0.33
N LEU A 398 -16.28 -20.04 0.92
CA LEU A 398 -15.41 -21.17 1.32
C LEU A 398 -16.16 -22.36 1.93
N GLY A 399 -17.44 -22.21 2.28
CA GLY A 399 -18.22 -23.25 2.98
C GLY A 399 -17.89 -23.42 4.48
N ALA A 400 -16.91 -22.67 4.99
CA ALA A 400 -16.48 -22.66 6.39
C ALA A 400 -16.20 -21.22 6.85
N SER A 401 -16.16 -20.97 8.16
CA SER A 401 -15.80 -19.65 8.71
C SER A 401 -15.19 -19.75 10.10
N VAL A 402 -14.40 -18.75 10.50
CA VAL A 402 -13.91 -18.60 11.88
C VAL A 402 -14.75 -17.59 12.68
N PRO A 403 -14.64 -17.54 14.03
CA PRO A 403 -15.26 -16.50 14.84
C PRO A 403 -14.80 -15.10 14.41
N LEU A 404 -15.67 -14.10 14.57
CA LEU A 404 -15.40 -12.74 14.11
C LEU A 404 -14.11 -12.15 14.74
N ALA A 405 -13.83 -12.46 16.01
CA ALA A 405 -12.60 -12.03 16.66
C ALA A 405 -11.33 -12.60 15.99
N ASP A 406 -11.32 -13.89 15.62
CA ASP A 406 -10.17 -14.52 14.96
C ASP A 406 -10.02 -14.05 13.51
N SER A 407 -11.14 -13.80 12.82
CA SER A 407 -11.18 -13.15 11.51
C SER A 407 -10.56 -11.75 11.52
N LEU A 408 -10.97 -10.90 12.46
CA LEU A 408 -10.47 -9.53 12.56
C LEU A 408 -9.02 -9.48 13.06
N ARG A 409 -8.59 -10.44 13.91
CA ARG A 409 -7.16 -10.63 14.23
C ARG A 409 -6.34 -10.89 12.98
N ALA A 410 -6.76 -11.82 12.13
CA ALA A 410 -6.04 -12.16 10.91
C ALA A 410 -6.02 -10.98 9.92
N LYS A 411 -7.16 -10.29 9.73
CA LYS A 411 -7.27 -9.08 8.91
C LYS A 411 -6.27 -8.00 9.33
N TYR A 412 -6.22 -7.68 10.62
CA TYR A 412 -5.50 -6.52 11.11
C TYR A 412 -4.06 -6.79 11.53
N ALA A 413 -3.64 -8.04 11.77
CA ALA A 413 -2.29 -8.35 12.27
C ALA A 413 -1.14 -7.82 11.38
N GLY A 414 -1.31 -7.84 10.05
CA GLY A 414 -0.37 -7.21 9.11
C GLY A 414 -0.46 -5.68 9.20
N ILE A 415 -1.66 -5.14 8.96
CA ILE A 415 -1.97 -3.70 9.00
C ILE A 415 -1.42 -3.01 10.25
N VAL A 416 -1.57 -3.60 11.44
CA VAL A 416 -1.09 -2.99 12.68
C VAL A 416 0.44 -3.05 12.81
N MET A 417 1.10 -4.09 12.29
CA MET A 417 2.57 -4.14 12.26
C MET A 417 3.14 -3.10 11.27
N ASP A 418 2.46 -2.88 10.15
CA ASP A 418 2.81 -1.83 9.19
C ASP A 418 2.53 -0.43 9.74
N THR A 419 1.46 -0.27 10.53
CA THR A 419 1.20 0.92 11.36
C THR A 419 2.31 1.17 12.38
N ALA A 420 2.86 0.11 12.98
CA ALA A 420 4.00 0.20 13.90
C ALA A 420 5.31 0.57 13.19
N TRP A 421 5.56 0.05 11.97
CA TRP A 421 6.70 0.46 11.15
C TRP A 421 6.59 1.92 10.67
N ALA A 422 5.40 2.39 10.31
CA ALA A 422 5.17 3.80 10.00
C ALA A 422 5.42 4.72 11.21
N LEU A 423 4.95 4.31 12.40
CA LEU A 423 5.19 5.03 13.65
C LEU A 423 6.66 5.05 14.06
N PHE A 424 7.36 3.92 13.86
CA PHE A 424 8.80 3.81 14.03
C PHE A 424 9.54 4.77 13.09
N GLU A 425 9.19 4.78 11.80
CA GLU A 425 9.81 5.63 10.78
C GLU A 425 9.63 7.13 11.07
N ILE A 426 8.43 7.55 11.47
CA ILE A 426 8.16 8.92 11.96
C ILE A 426 9.08 9.27 13.13
N ARG A 427 9.16 8.41 14.16
CA ARG A 427 9.95 8.68 15.36
C ARG A 427 11.45 8.69 15.12
N MET A 428 11.94 7.85 14.21
CA MET A 428 13.33 7.88 13.75
C MET A 428 13.66 9.16 12.98
N HIS A 429 12.75 9.70 12.15
CA HIS A 429 12.98 10.99 11.49
C HIS A 429 12.82 12.20 12.43
N HIS A 430 11.96 12.13 13.44
CA HIS A 430 11.83 13.15 14.48
C HIS A 430 12.99 13.16 15.50
N ASN A 431 13.63 12.01 15.73
CA ASN A 431 14.86 11.92 16.53
C ASN A 431 15.89 10.97 15.88
N PRO A 432 16.68 11.45 14.89
CA PRO A 432 17.66 10.61 14.18
C PRO A 432 18.77 10.03 15.06
N GLU A 433 19.07 10.66 16.20
CA GLU A 433 20.03 10.15 17.20
C GLU A 433 19.50 8.96 18.02
N ALA A 434 18.23 8.59 17.85
CA ALA A 434 17.60 7.52 18.60
C ALA A 434 18.19 6.14 18.29
N ASP A 435 18.06 5.25 19.27
CA ASP A 435 18.35 3.84 19.10
C ASP A 435 17.16 3.12 18.45
N PRO A 436 17.29 2.55 17.24
CA PRO A 436 16.15 1.98 16.53
C PRO A 436 15.65 0.68 17.19
N ASN A 437 16.51 -0.09 17.87
CA ASN A 437 16.04 -1.27 18.60
C ASN A 437 15.23 -0.87 19.83
N GLN A 438 15.61 0.21 20.51
CA GLN A 438 14.83 0.75 21.64
C GLN A 438 13.49 1.35 21.16
N VAL A 439 13.48 2.18 20.12
CA VAL A 439 12.23 2.78 19.57
C VAL A 439 11.26 1.68 19.13
N TRP A 440 11.76 0.62 18.47
CA TRP A 440 10.95 -0.54 18.10
C TRP A 440 10.49 -1.36 19.31
N THR A 441 11.36 -1.55 20.30
CA THR A 441 11.03 -2.25 21.55
C THR A 441 9.91 -1.55 22.30
N ASP A 442 9.98 -0.22 22.46
CA ASP A 442 8.93 0.58 23.10
C ASP A 442 7.58 0.46 22.37
N ILE A 443 7.58 0.55 21.04
CA ILE A 443 6.37 0.41 20.22
C ILE A 443 5.77 -1.00 20.38
N THR A 444 6.60 -2.05 20.23
CA THR A 444 6.11 -3.44 20.24
C THR A 444 5.73 -3.92 21.64
N GLN A 445 6.47 -3.52 22.68
CA GLN A 445 6.09 -3.77 24.08
C GLN A 445 4.79 -3.06 24.43
N ARG A 446 4.66 -1.76 24.10
CA ARG A 446 3.48 -0.97 24.44
C ARG A 446 2.24 -1.53 23.77
N TYR A 447 2.21 -1.57 22.43
CA TYR A 447 0.96 -1.77 21.69
C TYR A 447 0.64 -3.24 21.40
N PHE A 448 1.64 -4.13 21.35
CA PHE A 448 1.43 -5.55 21.01
C PHE A 448 1.61 -6.48 22.22
N ARG A 449 2.08 -5.96 23.36
CA ARG A 449 2.53 -6.74 24.53
C ARG A 449 3.63 -7.76 24.15
N ILE A 450 4.45 -7.44 23.15
CA ILE A 450 5.63 -8.25 22.81
C ILE A 450 6.69 -8.06 23.89
N ARG A 451 7.43 -9.12 24.23
CA ARG A 451 8.52 -9.07 25.22
C ARG A 451 9.68 -8.20 24.69
N PRO A 452 10.28 -7.33 25.52
CA PRO A 452 11.40 -6.49 25.10
C PRO A 452 12.58 -7.30 24.58
N HIS A 453 13.09 -6.91 23.41
CA HIS A 453 14.28 -7.49 22.79
C HIS A 453 15.14 -6.40 22.12
N PRO A 454 15.68 -5.42 22.89
CA PRO A 454 16.52 -4.36 22.33
C PRO A 454 17.87 -4.88 21.80
N GLU A 455 18.26 -6.11 22.15
CA GLU A 455 19.42 -6.79 21.57
C GLU A 455 19.18 -7.34 20.15
N LEU A 456 17.95 -7.23 19.62
CA LEU A 456 17.57 -7.71 18.30
C LEU A 456 17.03 -6.57 17.43
N SER A 457 17.70 -6.25 16.31
CA SER A 457 17.20 -5.31 15.29
C SER A 457 16.09 -5.91 14.42
N TRP A 458 15.11 -6.59 15.02
CA TRP A 458 14.10 -7.38 14.31
C TRP A 458 13.04 -6.55 13.57
N TRP A 459 13.04 -5.23 13.76
CA TRP A 459 12.35 -4.27 12.89
C TRP A 459 12.91 -4.25 11.46
N ALA A 460 14.19 -4.59 11.29
CA ALA A 460 14.96 -4.44 10.06
C ALA A 460 14.69 -5.56 9.05
N VAL A 461 13.41 -5.72 8.70
CA VAL A 461 12.89 -6.76 7.78
C VAL A 461 12.05 -6.18 6.63
N ARG A 462 11.92 -4.86 6.54
CA ARG A 462 11.26 -4.13 5.45
C ARG A 462 12.30 -3.38 4.63
N GLY A 463 12.37 -3.65 3.32
CA GLY A 463 13.26 -2.93 2.41
C GLY A 463 12.80 -1.49 2.14
N GLN A 464 11.51 -1.22 2.32
CA GLN A 464 10.91 0.12 2.16
C GLN A 464 11.58 1.15 3.08
N LEU A 465 11.95 0.78 4.31
CA LEU A 465 12.64 1.64 5.28
C LEU A 465 14.00 2.18 4.80
N ILE A 466 14.57 1.62 3.72
CA ILE A 466 15.91 1.95 3.22
C ILE A 466 15.94 2.35 1.75
N ASP A 467 15.03 1.83 0.93
CA ASP A 467 14.87 2.19 -0.49
C ASP A 467 14.02 3.46 -0.65
N LEU A 468 12.95 3.59 0.15
CA LEU A 468 11.96 4.68 0.06
C LEU A 468 11.57 5.21 1.47
N PRO A 469 12.43 5.99 2.15
CA PRO A 469 12.11 6.54 3.47
C PRO A 469 10.81 7.34 3.49
N GLY A 470 9.91 6.97 4.40
CA GLY A 470 8.55 7.50 4.58
C GLY A 470 7.44 6.62 3.96
N TYR A 471 7.79 5.64 3.12
CA TYR A 471 6.84 4.81 2.39
C TYR A 471 5.98 3.92 3.28
N MET A 472 6.39 3.63 4.53
CA MET A 472 5.59 2.78 5.42
C MET A 472 4.22 3.39 5.77
N LEU A 473 4.06 4.71 5.63
CA LEU A 473 2.75 5.36 5.76
C LEU A 473 1.75 4.96 4.68
N ASN A 474 2.18 4.55 3.48
CA ASN A 474 1.27 4.13 2.42
C ASN A 474 0.41 2.94 2.86
N TYR A 475 1.00 1.99 3.59
CA TYR A 475 0.28 0.87 4.18
C TYR A 475 -0.65 1.31 5.32
N ALA A 476 -0.15 2.11 6.25
CA ALA A 476 -0.88 2.46 7.47
C ALA A 476 -2.04 3.44 7.24
N VAL A 477 -1.81 4.50 6.46
CA VAL A 477 -2.84 5.48 6.06
C VAL A 477 -3.74 4.89 4.97
N GLY A 478 -3.21 4.01 4.11
CA GLY A 478 -3.99 3.25 3.12
C GLY A 478 -5.06 2.41 3.79
N ALA A 479 -4.70 1.62 4.81
CA ALA A 479 -5.68 0.83 5.56
C ALA A 479 -6.77 1.69 6.24
N ILE A 480 -6.44 2.90 6.71
CA ILE A 480 -7.41 3.88 7.23
C ILE A 480 -8.36 4.34 6.12
N LEU A 481 -7.82 4.75 4.96
CA LEU A 481 -8.60 5.19 3.81
C LEU A 481 -9.52 4.07 3.28
N VAL A 482 -9.01 2.84 3.16
CA VAL A 482 -9.80 1.63 2.84
C VAL A 482 -10.98 1.46 3.78
N ALA A 483 -10.75 1.56 5.10
CA ALA A 483 -11.80 1.36 6.08
C ALA A 483 -12.90 2.42 5.95
N ASP A 484 -12.52 3.68 5.72
CA ASP A 484 -13.44 4.81 5.59
C ASP A 484 -14.24 4.76 4.28
N LEU A 485 -13.58 4.46 3.15
CA LEU A 485 -14.23 4.20 1.86
C LEU A 485 -15.20 3.01 1.96
N ARG A 486 -14.81 1.88 2.56
CA ARG A 486 -15.67 0.71 2.78
C ARG A 486 -16.89 1.03 3.64
N ALA A 487 -16.70 1.79 4.73
CA ALA A 487 -17.80 2.20 5.60
C ALA A 487 -18.79 3.11 4.86
N ARG A 488 -18.28 4.11 4.12
CA ARG A 488 -19.10 5.01 3.31
C ARG A 488 -19.85 4.29 2.18
N LEU A 489 -19.21 3.33 1.52
CA LEU A 489 -19.85 2.48 0.50
C LEU A 489 -21.04 1.72 1.11
N LYS A 490 -20.84 1.10 2.29
CA LYS A 490 -21.90 0.37 3.02
C LYS A 490 -23.03 1.28 3.51
N GLU A 491 -22.75 2.55 3.80
CA GLU A 491 -23.75 3.57 4.14
C GLU A 491 -24.60 3.97 2.92
N LEU A 492 -23.97 4.21 1.76
CA LEU A 492 -24.62 4.77 0.57
C LEU A 492 -25.27 3.73 -0.37
N HIS A 493 -24.75 2.51 -0.40
CA HIS A 493 -25.19 1.42 -1.29
C HIS A 493 -25.85 0.27 -0.52
N GLY A 494 -25.33 -0.05 0.67
CA GLY A 494 -25.73 -1.21 1.46
C GLY A 494 -24.66 -2.30 1.54
N PRO A 495 -24.97 -3.45 2.18
CA PRO A 495 -24.02 -4.52 2.41
C PRO A 495 -23.80 -5.42 1.18
N TYR A 496 -22.65 -5.28 0.53
CA TYR A 496 -22.27 -6.03 -0.68
C TYR A 496 -21.40 -7.28 -0.43
N ALA A 497 -21.01 -7.56 0.81
CA ALA A 497 -20.04 -8.61 1.14
C ALA A 497 -20.46 -10.02 0.70
N GLU A 498 -21.77 -10.33 0.73
CA GLU A 498 -22.30 -11.60 0.24
C GLU A 498 -22.58 -11.59 -1.28
N GLY A 499 -22.20 -10.51 -1.98
CA GLY A 499 -22.40 -10.31 -3.41
C GLY A 499 -23.70 -9.55 -3.72
N ASP A 500 -23.57 -8.36 -4.30
CA ASP A 500 -24.65 -7.59 -4.92
C ASP A 500 -24.27 -7.32 -6.39
N PRO A 501 -25.03 -7.81 -7.40
CA PRO A 501 -24.70 -7.60 -8.80
C PRO A 501 -24.82 -6.15 -9.27
N ALA A 502 -25.41 -5.25 -8.48
CA ALA A 502 -25.43 -3.81 -8.75
C ALA A 502 -24.14 -3.10 -8.30
N TRP A 503 -23.30 -3.75 -7.46
CA TRP A 503 -22.11 -3.12 -6.85
C TRP A 503 -21.16 -2.55 -7.88
N TYR A 504 -20.73 -3.34 -8.87
CA TYR A 504 -19.72 -2.92 -9.84
C TYR A 504 -20.13 -1.68 -10.64
N ALA A 505 -21.37 -1.66 -11.14
CA ALA A 505 -21.91 -0.49 -11.84
C ALA A 505 -22.03 0.73 -10.90
N TRP A 506 -22.39 0.51 -9.63
CA TRP A 506 -22.53 1.59 -8.65
C TRP A 506 -21.19 2.22 -8.27
N VAL A 507 -20.13 1.42 -8.05
CA VAL A 507 -18.78 1.92 -7.70
C VAL A 507 -18.04 2.48 -8.91
N SER A 508 -18.25 1.94 -10.11
CA SER A 508 -17.58 2.40 -11.34
C SER A 508 -17.85 3.89 -11.58
N GLU A 509 -19.11 4.31 -11.51
CA GLU A 509 -19.54 5.70 -11.71
C GLU A 509 -19.12 6.67 -10.60
N ARG A 510 -18.61 6.18 -9.46
CA ARG A 510 -18.38 6.97 -8.24
C ARG A 510 -16.94 6.97 -7.73
N LEU A 511 -16.14 5.98 -8.13
CA LEU A 511 -14.75 5.82 -7.71
C LEU A 511 -13.84 5.49 -8.90
N TYR A 512 -14.17 4.46 -9.69
CA TYR A 512 -13.18 3.83 -10.57
C TYR A 512 -13.05 4.48 -11.96
N ARG A 513 -14.10 5.12 -12.49
CA ARG A 513 -14.10 5.50 -13.91
C ARG A 513 -13.19 6.68 -14.29
N PHE A 514 -12.62 7.39 -13.32
CA PHE A 514 -11.98 8.68 -13.57
C PHE A 514 -10.56 8.59 -14.14
N GLY A 515 -9.78 7.55 -13.83
CA GLY A 515 -8.35 7.54 -14.15
C GLY A 515 -7.65 8.80 -13.60
N LEU A 516 -6.95 9.55 -14.45
CA LEU A 516 -6.36 10.86 -14.12
C LEU A 516 -7.25 12.07 -14.47
N GLU A 517 -8.54 11.87 -14.81
CA GLU A 517 -9.50 12.97 -15.07
C GLU A 517 -9.65 13.87 -13.84
N ARG A 518 -9.69 13.25 -12.66
CA ARG A 518 -9.77 13.85 -11.32
C ARG A 518 -8.52 13.48 -10.52
N THR A 519 -8.15 14.27 -9.52
CA THR A 519 -7.13 13.83 -8.55
C THR A 519 -7.72 12.84 -7.53
N SER A 520 -6.89 11.96 -6.97
CA SER A 520 -7.28 10.99 -5.94
C SER A 520 -8.02 11.66 -4.77
N ARG A 521 -7.44 12.73 -4.21
CA ARG A 521 -8.09 13.61 -3.23
C ARG A 521 -9.50 14.05 -3.66
N GLN A 522 -9.66 14.54 -4.89
CA GLN A 522 -10.97 14.98 -5.37
C GLN A 522 -11.99 13.84 -5.45
N VAL A 523 -11.58 12.61 -5.77
CA VAL A 523 -12.50 11.45 -5.80
C VAL A 523 -12.87 11.02 -4.37
N ILE A 524 -11.89 11.01 -3.46
CA ILE A 524 -12.07 10.67 -2.04
C ILE A 524 -13.00 11.68 -1.34
N GLU A 525 -12.71 12.99 -1.45
CA GLU A 525 -13.47 14.04 -0.76
C GLU A 525 -14.94 14.11 -1.23
N ASP A 526 -15.21 13.94 -2.53
CA ASP A 526 -16.58 13.83 -3.06
C ASP A 526 -17.31 12.59 -2.53
N PHE A 527 -16.66 11.42 -2.54
CA PHE A 527 -17.29 10.15 -2.18
C PHE A 527 -17.60 10.07 -0.67
N LEU A 528 -16.65 10.48 0.16
CA LEU A 528 -16.83 10.61 1.60
C LEU A 528 -17.81 11.74 1.95
N GLY A 529 -17.83 12.83 1.17
CA GLY A 529 -18.57 14.06 1.49
C GLY A 529 -17.98 14.84 2.67
N ARG A 530 -16.73 14.51 3.05
CA ARG A 530 -15.96 15.04 4.18
C ARG A 530 -14.49 14.59 4.05
N PRO A 531 -13.55 15.14 4.85
CA PRO A 531 -12.22 14.57 4.99
C PRO A 531 -12.23 13.10 5.47
N VAL A 532 -11.13 12.41 5.15
CA VAL A 532 -10.81 11.04 5.61
C VAL A 532 -10.79 10.97 7.14
N SER A 533 -11.18 9.83 7.72
CA SER A 533 -11.14 9.60 9.16
C SER A 533 -10.72 8.17 9.51
N SER A 534 -9.78 8.05 10.46
CA SER A 534 -9.42 6.78 11.12
C SER A 534 -10.58 6.07 11.81
N ARG A 535 -11.68 6.78 12.12
CA ARG A 535 -12.85 6.26 12.85
C ARG A 535 -13.36 4.92 12.32
N ALA A 536 -13.49 4.77 11.00
CA ALA A 536 -14.05 3.55 10.42
C ALA A 536 -13.21 2.30 10.71
N LEU A 537 -11.88 2.44 10.82
CA LEU A 537 -10.97 1.35 11.20
C LEU A 537 -11.08 1.04 12.69
N LEU A 538 -11.15 2.07 13.53
CA LEU A 538 -11.31 1.94 14.99
C LEU A 538 -12.64 1.25 15.36
N ASP A 539 -13.73 1.66 14.70
CA ASP A 539 -15.06 1.04 14.85
C ASP A 539 -15.07 -0.43 14.33
N ASP A 540 -14.32 -0.77 13.27
CA ASP A 540 -14.16 -2.15 12.76
C ASP A 540 -13.34 -3.03 13.74
N LEU A 541 -12.23 -2.53 14.30
CA LEU A 541 -11.45 -3.20 15.36
C LEU A 541 -12.30 -3.48 16.62
N ALA A 542 -13.11 -2.50 17.05
CA ALA A 542 -13.94 -2.62 18.25
C ALA A 542 -15.00 -3.75 18.18
N ARG A 543 -15.33 -4.24 16.97
CA ARG A 543 -16.19 -5.43 16.77
C ARG A 543 -15.57 -6.69 17.37
N ALA A 544 -14.24 -6.85 17.32
CA ALA A 544 -13.55 -8.01 17.88
C ALA A 544 -13.73 -8.07 19.41
N ARG A 545 -13.56 -6.93 20.10
CA ARG A 545 -13.84 -6.77 21.55
C ARG A 545 -15.27 -7.23 21.89
N THR A 546 -16.23 -6.83 21.07
CA THR A 546 -17.66 -7.13 21.24
C THR A 546 -18.00 -8.61 21.01
N SER A 547 -17.31 -9.30 20.10
CA SER A 547 -17.45 -10.76 19.91
C SER A 547 -16.93 -11.52 21.13
N LEU A 548 -15.73 -11.20 21.61
CA LEU A 548 -15.08 -11.88 22.74
C LEU A 548 -15.91 -11.78 24.03
N SER A 549 -16.57 -10.64 24.27
CA SER A 549 -17.47 -10.44 25.42
C SER A 549 -18.75 -11.27 25.34
N ARG A 550 -19.20 -11.68 24.14
CA ARG A 550 -20.35 -12.58 23.95
C ARG A 550 -19.98 -14.06 23.99
N GLU A 551 -18.73 -14.39 23.69
CA GLU A 551 -18.20 -15.76 23.69
C GLU A 551 -17.74 -16.23 25.08
N ARG A 552 -17.52 -15.30 26.03
CA ARG A 552 -17.49 -15.65 27.47
C ARG A 552 -18.92 -15.94 27.95
N PRO A 553 -19.25 -17.17 28.37
CA PRO A 553 -20.51 -17.39 29.07
C PRO A 553 -20.51 -16.57 30.36
N GLU A 554 -21.68 -16.04 30.74
CA GLU A 554 -21.82 -15.38 32.04
C GLU A 554 -21.35 -16.33 33.13
N ARG A 555 -20.51 -15.84 34.05
CA ARG A 555 -20.26 -16.54 35.30
C ARG A 555 -21.57 -16.53 36.08
N ILE A 556 -22.34 -17.62 35.96
CA ILE A 556 -23.51 -17.87 36.80
C ILE A 556 -23.07 -17.66 38.24
N SER A 557 -23.58 -16.59 38.85
CA SER A 557 -23.34 -16.23 40.23
C SER A 557 -24.04 -17.25 41.12
N GLY A 558 -23.33 -18.35 41.39
CA GLY A 558 -23.81 -19.41 42.26
C GLY A 558 -24.31 -18.83 43.59
N PRO A 559 -25.46 -19.29 44.10
CA PRO A 559 -26.04 -18.74 45.32
C PRO A 559 -25.07 -18.87 46.50
N PRO A 560 -25.12 -17.95 47.48
CA PRO A 560 -24.18 -17.94 48.60
C PRO A 560 -24.24 -19.27 49.36
N ALA A 561 -23.06 -19.82 49.68
CA ALA A 561 -22.94 -21.15 50.26
C ALA A 561 -23.57 -21.22 51.67
N SER A 562 -24.76 -21.81 51.76
CA SER A 562 -25.35 -22.20 53.03
C SER A 562 -24.67 -23.47 53.56
N SER A 563 -24.50 -23.53 54.89
CA SER A 563 -23.66 -24.54 55.53
C SER A 563 -24.32 -25.92 55.58
N PHE A 564 -23.56 -26.95 55.19
CA PHE A 564 -23.91 -28.34 55.52
C PHE A 564 -22.77 -29.05 56.27
N ARG A 565 -23.14 -29.75 57.34
CA ARG A 565 -22.19 -30.41 58.26
C ARG A 565 -21.74 -31.78 57.74
N ARG A 566 -20.56 -32.22 58.22
CA ARG A 566 -20.04 -33.58 58.06
C ARG A 566 -21.06 -34.66 58.46
N ALA A 567 -21.09 -35.75 57.70
CA ALA A 567 -21.49 -37.08 58.16
C ALA A 567 -20.53 -38.17 57.61
N SER A 568 -20.54 -39.36 58.23
CA SER A 568 -19.71 -40.53 57.91
C SER A 568 -19.93 -41.08 56.48
N ARG A 569 -18.94 -41.57 55.71
CA ARG A 569 -17.85 -42.58 55.89
C ARG A 569 -18.28 -44.02 55.51
N THR A 570 -17.47 -44.63 54.62
CA THR A 570 -17.22 -46.08 54.34
C THR A 570 -18.19 -46.99 53.54
N ARG A 571 -17.58 -47.60 52.49
CA ARG A 571 -17.93 -48.89 51.79
C ARG A 571 -19.22 -48.87 50.93
N ARG A 572 -19.36 -49.72 49.89
CA ARG A 572 -18.62 -50.93 49.45
C ARG A 572 -18.50 -50.99 47.91
N SER A 573 -17.73 -51.93 47.36
CA SER A 573 -17.46 -52.08 45.90
C SER A 573 -18.17 -53.27 45.25
N ARG A 574 -18.34 -53.26 43.90
CA ARG A 574 -18.01 -54.38 42.98
C ARG A 574 -18.37 -54.17 41.48
N ARG A 575 -17.33 -54.35 40.62
CA ARG A 575 -17.27 -55.06 39.31
C ARG A 575 -18.17 -54.65 38.11
N SER A 576 -17.74 -55.12 36.93
CA SER A 576 -18.12 -54.67 35.56
C SER A 576 -18.47 -55.87 34.64
N PRO A 577 -18.60 -55.72 33.30
CA PRO A 577 -19.76 -55.23 32.53
C PRO A 577 -20.52 -56.44 31.87
N PRO A 578 -20.35 -56.93 30.61
CA PRO A 578 -19.95 -56.40 29.27
C PRO A 578 -20.97 -56.69 28.11
N LYS A 579 -20.63 -56.31 26.85
CA LYS A 579 -21.15 -56.82 25.54
C LYS A 579 -22.62 -56.49 25.13
N SER A 580 -23.04 -56.48 23.85
CA SER A 580 -22.35 -56.40 22.53
C SER A 580 -23.36 -56.22 21.35
N SER A 581 -22.87 -55.86 20.15
CA SER A 581 -23.56 -55.89 18.82
C SER A 581 -24.75 -54.91 18.63
N GLY A 582 -25.17 -54.57 17.40
CA GLY A 582 -24.68 -54.91 16.06
C GLY A 582 -25.40 -54.09 14.96
N PRO A 583 -24.88 -54.02 13.71
CA PRO A 583 -25.34 -53.06 12.70
C PRO A 583 -26.30 -53.63 11.64
N LYS A 584 -27.04 -52.72 10.97
CA LYS A 584 -27.57 -52.73 9.58
C LYS A 584 -28.61 -51.59 9.44
N SER A 585 -28.97 -51.02 8.29
CA SER A 585 -28.44 -50.82 6.92
C SER A 585 -29.65 -50.42 6.04
N SER A 586 -29.44 -50.08 4.76
CA SER A 586 -30.42 -49.64 3.74
C SER A 586 -30.87 -48.17 3.84
N VAL A 587 -31.00 -47.32 2.81
CA VAL A 587 -30.90 -47.35 1.31
C VAL A 587 -32.23 -46.99 0.62
N CYS A 588 -32.13 -46.18 -0.45
CA CYS A 588 -33.19 -45.70 -1.35
C CYS A 588 -34.20 -44.67 -0.76
N SER A 589 -34.81 -43.77 -1.55
CA SER A 589 -34.48 -43.18 -2.87
C SER A 589 -35.40 -41.96 -3.16
N THR A 590 -35.08 -41.18 -4.21
CA THR A 590 -35.96 -40.43 -5.16
C THR A 590 -37.46 -40.15 -4.85
N SER A 591 -38.10 -39.06 -5.26
CA SER A 591 -37.71 -37.77 -5.91
C SER A 591 -38.98 -36.97 -6.26
N GLY A 592 -38.94 -35.63 -6.21
CA GLY A 592 -40.02 -34.75 -6.73
C GLY A 592 -41.30 -34.70 -5.86
N ALA A 593 -42.28 -33.84 -6.15
CA ALA A 593 -42.33 -32.72 -7.09
C ALA A 593 -43.36 -31.64 -6.62
N ALA A 594 -43.47 -30.55 -7.40
CA ALA A 594 -44.28 -29.34 -7.21
C ALA A 594 -45.62 -29.43 -6.43
N GLY A 595 -45.93 -28.35 -5.68
CA GLY A 595 -47.24 -28.07 -5.09
C GLY A 595 -47.37 -26.61 -4.65
N GLU A 596 -48.40 -25.91 -5.12
CA GLU A 596 -48.70 -24.51 -4.80
C GLU A 596 -49.63 -24.38 -3.57
N GLY A 597 -49.90 -23.15 -3.11
CA GLY A 597 -51.03 -22.87 -2.21
C GLY A 597 -50.74 -21.88 -1.08
N TRP A 598 -51.54 -20.81 -1.00
CA TRP A 598 -51.43 -19.74 0.02
C TRP A 598 -52.44 -19.89 1.17
N TRP A 599 -52.32 -18.99 2.15
CA TRP A 599 -53.18 -18.71 3.33
C TRP A 599 -52.85 -19.53 4.58
N TRP A 600 -52.58 -18.91 5.74
CA TRP A 600 -53.28 -17.76 6.33
C TRP A 600 -52.42 -16.57 6.78
N ARG A 601 -53.05 -15.38 6.96
CA ARG A 601 -52.54 -14.25 7.76
C ARG A 601 -53.67 -13.48 8.45
N ARG A 602 -53.44 -13.11 9.73
CA ARG A 602 -53.74 -11.82 10.41
C ARG A 602 -54.44 -11.97 11.77
N PHE A 603 -53.84 -11.39 12.81
CA PHE A 603 -54.33 -10.29 13.68
C PHE A 603 -53.17 -10.00 14.67
N TRP A 604 -52.86 -8.77 15.14
CA TRP A 604 -53.49 -7.46 14.94
C TRP A 604 -52.48 -6.28 14.94
N ARG A 605 -52.94 -5.03 14.90
CA ARG A 605 -52.12 -3.79 14.91
C ARG A 605 -52.79 -2.65 15.69
N TRP A 606 -52.07 -2.00 16.60
CA TRP A 606 -52.10 -0.55 16.91
C TRP A 606 -50.89 -0.23 17.83
N PHE A 607 -50.35 1.00 17.93
CA PHE A 607 -50.80 2.35 17.52
C PHE A 607 -49.69 3.08 16.71
N SER A 608 -49.88 4.33 16.26
CA SER A 608 -48.83 5.17 15.65
C SER A 608 -49.09 6.69 15.73
N ARG A 609 -48.01 7.49 15.63
CA ARG A 609 -47.89 8.94 15.25
C ARG A 609 -47.67 10.02 16.34
N PHE A 610 -47.10 11.12 15.84
CA PHE A 610 -46.79 12.44 16.43
C PHE A 610 -45.55 12.50 17.38
N SER A 611 -44.67 13.51 17.29
CA SER A 611 -44.57 14.63 16.33
C SER A 611 -43.13 15.08 16.07
N SER A 612 -42.95 16.04 15.15
CA SER A 612 -41.67 16.58 14.67
C SER A 612 -41.22 17.88 15.37
N SER A 613 -39.97 18.28 15.08
CA SER A 613 -39.40 19.65 15.09
C SER A 613 -39.29 20.45 16.39
N ALA A 614 -38.07 20.92 16.71
CA ALA A 614 -37.72 22.33 16.87
C ALA A 614 -36.18 22.54 16.94
N CYS A 615 -35.69 23.75 16.63
CA CYS A 615 -34.28 24.13 16.76
C CYS A 615 -34.09 25.17 17.88
N ALA A 616 -33.17 24.90 18.82
CA ALA A 616 -32.51 25.85 19.75
C ALA A 616 -31.52 25.03 20.62
N GLY A 617 -30.48 25.59 21.25
CA GLY A 617 -30.03 26.98 21.27
C GLY A 617 -29.60 27.39 22.69
N SER A 618 -28.38 27.92 22.83
CA SER A 618 -27.76 28.48 24.05
C SER A 618 -27.27 27.53 25.18
N THR A 619 -25.97 27.66 25.40
CA THR A 619 -25.22 27.67 26.68
C THR A 619 -25.99 27.93 27.97
N ARG A 620 -25.59 27.22 29.04
CA ARG A 620 -25.08 27.86 30.28
C ARG A 620 -24.27 26.91 31.18
N CYS A 621 -23.30 27.47 31.90
CA CYS A 621 -22.53 26.78 32.93
C CYS A 621 -23.25 26.81 34.29
N SER A 622 -22.93 25.85 35.16
CA SER A 622 -23.06 26.00 36.61
C SER A 622 -21.80 25.46 37.29
N ALA A 623 -21.18 26.28 38.16
CA ALA A 623 -19.92 25.95 38.83
C ALA A 623 -19.89 26.50 40.27
N SER A 624 -19.52 25.64 41.24
CA SER A 624 -19.38 25.95 42.68
C SER A 624 -19.05 24.64 43.43
N ARG A 625 -18.22 24.51 44.48
CA ARG A 625 -17.23 25.30 45.27
C ARG A 625 -16.52 24.23 46.14
N ARG A 626 -15.28 24.29 46.64
CA ARG A 626 -14.08 25.18 46.70
C ARG A 626 -12.87 24.20 46.76
N GLY A 627 -11.58 24.55 46.81
CA GLY A 627 -10.77 25.78 46.90
C GLY A 627 -9.31 25.33 47.15
N ALA A 628 -8.31 26.16 47.50
CA ALA A 628 -8.14 27.60 47.43
C ALA A 628 -6.63 27.90 47.46
N GLY A 629 -6.15 28.91 46.72
CA GLY A 629 -4.74 29.34 46.70
C GLY A 629 -4.58 30.60 45.86
N VAL A 630 -3.91 31.62 46.41
CA VAL A 630 -3.75 32.98 45.84
C VAL A 630 -2.25 33.23 45.71
N SER A 631 -1.71 33.76 44.61
CA SER A 631 -1.50 35.20 44.28
C SER A 631 -0.78 35.26 42.89
N THR A 632 -0.77 36.29 42.03
CA THR A 632 -1.36 37.65 41.99
C THR A 632 -1.40 38.17 40.52
N CYS A 633 -1.95 39.38 40.28
CA CYS A 633 -2.11 40.08 38.98
C CYS A 633 -0.78 40.46 38.27
N SER A 634 -0.71 40.98 37.03
CA SER A 634 -1.66 41.62 36.07
C SER A 634 -1.18 41.42 34.60
N GLY A 635 -1.72 41.99 33.50
CA GLY A 635 -2.94 42.77 33.20
C GLY A 635 -2.83 43.60 31.87
N THR A 636 -3.95 43.83 31.16
CA THR A 636 -4.14 44.69 29.93
C THR A 636 -3.33 44.33 28.65
N ALA A 637 -3.82 44.33 27.39
CA ALA A 637 -4.79 45.13 26.60
C ALA A 637 -4.25 46.53 26.16
N SER A 638 -4.41 47.04 24.92
CA SER A 638 -5.03 46.53 23.68
C SER A 638 -4.70 47.40 22.43
N TRP A 639 -4.80 46.82 21.21
CA TRP A 639 -5.25 47.41 19.92
C TRP A 639 -4.40 48.38 19.02
N TRP A 640 -4.44 48.07 17.70
CA TRP A 640 -4.60 48.93 16.49
C TRP A 640 -3.45 49.59 15.67
N CYS A 641 -3.31 49.08 14.42
CA CYS A 641 -3.36 49.74 13.09
C CYS A 641 -2.37 50.80 12.55
N CYS A 642 -1.89 50.52 11.31
CA CYS A 642 -1.64 51.43 10.15
C CYS A 642 -0.62 52.60 10.28
N SER A 643 0.32 52.92 9.37
CA SER A 643 0.55 52.63 7.93
C SER A 643 1.71 53.53 7.40
N ARG A 644 2.24 53.27 6.19
CA ARG A 644 2.95 54.19 5.23
C ARG A 644 4.08 55.12 5.76
N SER A 645 5.38 54.95 5.44
CA SER A 645 6.11 54.93 4.16
C SER A 645 6.41 56.31 3.50
N TRP A 646 7.68 56.71 3.38
CA TRP A 646 8.25 57.44 2.21
C TRP A 646 9.80 57.51 2.18
N THR A 647 10.34 58.08 1.10
CA THR A 647 11.76 58.32 0.68
C THR A 647 12.57 59.24 1.61
N GLY A 648 13.92 59.39 1.56
CA GLY A 648 14.98 58.84 0.68
C GLY A 648 16.27 59.73 0.70
N ALA A 649 17.24 59.50 -0.22
CA ALA A 649 18.49 60.26 -0.50
C ALA A 649 19.80 59.97 0.30
N VAL A 650 20.95 60.26 -0.35
CA VAL A 650 22.37 59.80 -0.22
C VAL A 650 23.24 60.73 -1.14
N PRO A 651 24.61 60.95 -1.11
CA PRO A 651 25.79 60.48 -0.31
C PRO A 651 26.56 61.71 0.35
N PRO A 652 27.92 61.96 0.36
CA PRO A 652 29.17 61.15 0.20
C PRO A 652 30.40 61.46 1.14
N ALA A 653 31.53 60.77 0.87
CA ALA A 653 32.96 61.13 1.09
C ALA A 653 33.61 60.87 2.49
N THR A 654 34.90 60.52 2.65
CA THR A 654 36.04 60.28 1.70
C THR A 654 37.12 59.31 2.25
N ASP A 655 37.97 58.79 1.37
CA ASP A 655 39.24 58.03 1.60
C ASP A 655 40.44 59.00 1.90
N PRO A 656 41.69 58.61 2.30
CA PRO A 656 42.67 58.03 1.34
C PRO A 656 43.85 57.14 1.86
N SER A 657 44.12 56.02 1.15
CA SER A 657 45.42 55.54 0.60
C SER A 657 46.75 55.41 1.40
N ALA A 658 47.42 54.22 1.29
CA ALA A 658 48.83 53.96 0.86
C ALA A 658 49.32 52.54 1.28
N GLY A 659 50.17 51.77 0.56
CA GLY A 659 50.69 51.86 -0.82
C GLY A 659 51.88 50.89 -1.10
N THR A 660 52.02 50.36 -2.34
CA THR A 660 53.17 49.58 -2.91
C THR A 660 53.57 48.23 -2.25
N ALA A 661 54.19 47.21 -2.88
CA ALA A 661 54.39 46.71 -4.27
C ALA A 661 54.99 45.25 -4.16
N THR A 662 55.40 44.42 -5.15
CA THR A 662 55.74 44.58 -6.59
C THR A 662 55.53 43.26 -7.39
N ARG A 663 55.68 43.33 -8.73
CA ARG A 663 55.59 42.35 -9.84
C ARG A 663 56.44 41.05 -9.78
N ALA A 664 55.96 40.03 -10.53
CA ALA A 664 56.75 39.31 -11.56
C ALA A 664 55.87 38.78 -12.74
N SER A 665 56.45 38.75 -13.94
CA SER A 665 56.01 38.27 -15.29
C SER A 665 54.98 37.10 -15.37
N ALA A 666 53.93 37.10 -16.22
CA ALA A 666 53.86 37.15 -17.71
C ALA A 666 54.17 35.79 -18.40
N SER A 667 53.52 35.34 -19.50
CA SER A 667 52.66 36.01 -20.50
C SER A 667 51.49 35.09 -20.99
N ALA A 668 50.31 35.63 -21.37
CA ALA A 668 49.77 35.79 -22.75
C ALA A 668 49.49 34.48 -23.54
N ALA A 669 48.36 34.25 -24.25
CA ALA A 669 47.13 35.01 -24.51
C ALA A 669 46.00 34.00 -24.97
N ALA A 670 44.76 34.32 -25.40
CA ALA A 670 44.01 35.57 -25.65
C ALA A 670 42.49 35.30 -25.78
N ARG A 671 41.64 36.23 -25.29
CA ARG A 671 40.24 36.52 -25.73
C ARG A 671 39.20 35.37 -25.49
N ARG A 672 37.89 35.62 -25.34
CA ARG A 672 37.07 36.86 -25.42
C ARG A 672 35.88 36.76 -24.44
N CYS A 673 35.29 37.89 -24.05
CA CYS A 673 34.17 37.94 -23.11
C CYS A 673 32.83 37.49 -23.74
N SER A 674 31.97 36.89 -22.91
CA SER A 674 30.49 36.94 -23.04
C SER A 674 29.89 37.27 -21.67
N ARG A 675 28.73 37.93 -21.65
CA ARG A 675 28.16 38.55 -20.45
C ARG A 675 27.05 37.71 -19.82
N GLU A 676 26.69 38.05 -18.59
CA GLU A 676 25.70 37.38 -17.73
C GLU A 676 24.33 37.16 -18.41
N ILE A 677 23.74 35.99 -18.16
CA ILE A 677 22.28 35.82 -18.07
C ILE A 677 22.00 35.07 -16.75
N ARG A 678 21.07 35.59 -15.94
CA ARG A 678 20.68 34.98 -14.66
C ARG A 678 19.84 33.71 -14.90
N PRO A 679 20.13 32.57 -14.25
CA PRO A 679 19.17 31.47 -14.18
C PRO A 679 17.97 31.88 -13.30
N GLY A 680 16.76 31.57 -13.78
CA GLY A 680 15.53 31.74 -13.00
C GLY A 680 15.40 30.70 -11.89
N ARG A 681 14.44 30.92 -10.98
CA ARG A 681 14.13 30.01 -9.86
C ARG A 681 13.84 28.59 -10.39
N GLY A 682 14.63 27.61 -9.96
CA GLY A 682 14.36 26.19 -10.21
C GLY A 682 13.09 25.75 -9.48
N GLY A 683 12.26 24.94 -10.14
CA GLY A 683 11.18 24.21 -9.48
C GLY A 683 11.73 22.98 -8.75
N ALA A 684 11.15 22.64 -7.60
CA ALA A 684 11.53 21.44 -6.86
C ALA A 684 11.08 20.18 -7.61
N ALA A 685 12.03 19.33 -8.00
CA ALA A 685 11.75 18.01 -8.55
C ALA A 685 11.60 17.00 -7.39
N LEU A 686 10.37 16.68 -7.00
CA LEU A 686 10.12 15.52 -6.16
C LEU A 686 10.31 14.26 -7.01
N TYR A 687 11.27 13.42 -6.61
CA TYR A 687 11.47 12.09 -7.18
C TYR A 687 10.54 11.10 -6.47
N PHE A 688 9.45 10.71 -7.13
CA PHE A 688 8.66 9.55 -6.74
C PHE A 688 9.04 8.36 -7.64
N LEU A 689 9.64 7.34 -7.04
CA LEU A 689 9.80 6.02 -7.64
C LEU A 689 8.50 5.24 -7.47
N THR A 690 8.02 4.63 -8.55
CA THR A 690 6.74 3.92 -8.61
C THR A 690 6.93 2.42 -8.33
N MET A 691 6.25 1.92 -7.30
CA MET A 691 6.10 0.50 -6.99
C MET A 691 4.66 0.23 -6.52
N SER A 692 4.05 -0.85 -7.01
CA SER A 692 2.76 -1.32 -6.49
C SER A 692 2.94 -2.02 -5.15
N SER A 693 1.97 -1.88 -4.25
CA SER A 693 2.13 -2.13 -2.82
C SER A 693 0.83 -2.51 -2.10
N SER A 694 0.32 -3.71 -2.41
CA SER A 694 -0.68 -4.42 -1.61
C SER A 694 -0.41 -4.27 -0.11
N SER A 695 -1.37 -3.68 0.62
CA SER A 695 -1.27 -3.44 2.06
C SER A 695 -1.49 -4.70 2.92
N THR A 696 -1.56 -5.87 2.30
CA THR A 696 -1.90 -7.13 2.98
C THR A 696 -0.93 -8.29 2.67
N SER A 697 -0.19 -8.24 1.57
CA SER A 697 0.84 -9.23 1.28
C SER A 697 2.25 -8.68 1.55
N ASN A 698 3.03 -9.41 2.35
CA ASN A 698 4.42 -9.06 2.71
C ASN A 698 5.41 -9.15 1.52
N THR A 699 4.89 -9.41 0.32
CA THR A 699 5.57 -9.84 -0.90
C THR A 699 6.28 -8.69 -1.60
N SER A 700 7.51 -8.42 -1.19
CA SER A 700 8.45 -7.57 -1.94
C SER A 700 9.87 -8.14 -1.80
N VAL A 701 10.47 -8.56 -2.93
CA VAL A 701 11.92 -8.77 -3.21
C VAL A 701 12.05 -9.64 -4.49
N ALA A 702 12.96 -9.27 -5.41
CA ALA A 702 13.17 -9.89 -6.72
C ALA A 702 13.81 -11.31 -6.68
N PRO A 703 13.64 -12.15 -7.73
CA PRO A 703 14.07 -13.55 -7.73
C PRO A 703 15.58 -13.73 -8.00
N GLY A 704 16.07 -14.97 -7.86
CA GLY A 704 17.42 -15.41 -8.24
C GLY A 704 17.58 -16.91 -7.99
N LEU A 705 18.20 -17.67 -8.89
CA LEU A 705 18.13 -19.14 -8.90
C LEU A 705 19.43 -19.86 -8.46
N MET A 706 19.29 -21.16 -8.19
CA MET A 706 20.41 -22.07 -7.97
C MET A 706 20.65 -22.96 -9.19
N CYS A 707 21.86 -22.93 -9.75
CA CYS A 707 22.35 -23.99 -10.62
C CYS A 707 23.03 -25.09 -9.78
N GLY A 708 22.45 -26.29 -9.75
CA GLY A 708 23.03 -27.48 -9.13
C GLY A 708 23.11 -28.62 -10.14
N GLY A 709 24.33 -29.06 -10.48
CA GLY A 709 24.55 -30.10 -11.49
C GLY A 709 24.19 -31.51 -11.01
N ALA A 710 23.61 -32.31 -11.90
CA ALA A 710 23.39 -33.75 -11.70
C ALA A 710 24.64 -34.57 -12.12
N PRO A 711 24.84 -35.79 -11.58
CA PRO A 711 26.15 -36.44 -11.58
C PRO A 711 26.49 -37.22 -12.85
N ARG A 712 27.77 -37.55 -13.00
CA ARG A 712 28.26 -38.68 -13.80
C ARG A 712 29.15 -39.58 -12.92
N SER A 713 28.81 -40.86 -12.93
CA SER A 713 29.66 -41.99 -12.55
C SER A 713 30.20 -42.68 -13.83
N PRO A 714 31.12 -43.66 -13.79
CA PRO A 714 31.60 -44.45 -12.64
C PRO A 714 32.16 -43.63 -11.47
#